data_AF-A0A6N2KHF1-F1
#
_entry.id   AF-A0A6N2KHF1-F1
#
_cell.length_a   1.000
_cell.length_b   1.000
_cell.length_c   1.000
_cell.angle_alpha   90.00
_cell.angle_beta   90.00
_cell.angle_gamma   90.00
#
_symmetry.space_group_name_H-M   'P 1'
#
loop_
_entity.id
_entity.type
_entity.pdbx_description
1 polymer ?
#
loop_
_entity_poly.entity_id
_entity_poly.type
_entity_poly.pdbx_seq_one_letter_code
_entity_poly.pdbx_strand_id
1 'polypeptide(L)'
;MELGRDSDTGGQVKYVVELARALGTMPGVYRVDLLTRQVSAPDVDWSYGEPTEMLNLISSENSTGELGESSGSYIIRIPFGPKDKYIRKELLWPYIPEFMSKFGEQIGGGNPVWPVAIHGHYADAGDSAALLSGALNVPLVFTGHSLGRDKLEQLMKQGRQSREEINSTYKIMRRIEAEELALDASEIIITSTKQEIEEQWRLYDGFDPVLERKLRARIKRGVSCHGRFMPRTVAIPPGMEFHNITPHDGDSDGEEEKNKDHPASPDQPIWSEIMRFFSNPRKPMILALARPDPKKNITTLVKAFGECRQLRELANLTLIMGNRDDIDQMSGANASYLLSIIKLVDKYDLYGQVAYPKHHKQSDVPDIYRLAAKTKGVFINPAFIEPFGLTLIEFSNVFLAEQAAAYGLPIVATKNGGPVDIHRVLDNGLLVDPHDQQSIADALLKLVSDKQLWARCRQNGLRNIHLFSWPEHCKSYLARIACCKPRQPQWKKNEEGFQNSESDSPGDSLRDIQDLSLNLNIGRKKMEDNAVDGKNKLENAVLTLSKGAMGGLRKDGDKVRGDDYTTSSKFPSLRRRKYIFVIAVDCDTTSDFLEILKMVVDVANVNSAGLVGFILSTAMTISEINSLLNSGGLNPLDFDAFICNSGSNLYYPSSSSVDSGLPFIGLRKTLVRWAISVNDKNGQGKIVEEDEPGLSSYCFALKVKDSSLIPPVKELRKLMRIQALRCHVIYCQQGAKINVIPVLASRSQALRYLHVRWGTELSNIVVFTGECGDTDYEGLLGGLHKTVVLKGVGSSSLKLHANRNYPLEDVMPFDNPNLVQAGGCKAKDIKESLEKLGILKG
;
A
#
# COMPACT_ATOMS: atom_id res chain seq x y z
N MET A 1 -14.07 -0.58 -17.05
CA MET A 1 -12.76 -0.03 -16.67
C MET A 1 -12.30 0.93 -17.75
N GLU A 2 -12.08 2.21 -17.42
CA GLU A 2 -11.57 3.23 -18.35
C GLU A 2 -10.04 3.37 -18.24
N LEU A 3 -9.27 2.44 -18.80
CA LEU A 3 -7.81 2.52 -18.77
C LEU A 3 -7.28 3.63 -19.69
N GLY A 4 -6.31 4.41 -19.23
CA GLY A 4 -5.60 5.40 -20.04
C GLY A 4 -6.36 6.73 -20.26
N ARG A 5 -7.49 6.93 -19.56
CA ARG A 5 -8.25 8.19 -19.59
C ARG A 5 -7.43 9.40 -19.13
N ASP A 6 -6.66 9.22 -18.06
CA ASP A 6 -5.83 10.26 -17.45
C ASP A 6 -4.56 9.66 -16.83
N SER A 7 -3.77 10.49 -16.15
CA SER A 7 -2.55 10.06 -15.45
C SER A 7 -2.81 9.14 -14.24
N ASP A 8 -4.05 9.03 -13.79
CA ASP A 8 -4.43 8.42 -12.52
C ASP A 8 -5.07 7.05 -12.74
N THR A 9 -5.67 6.84 -13.93
CA THR A 9 -6.34 5.61 -14.33
C THR A 9 -5.44 4.78 -15.26
N GLY A 10 -4.47 4.10 -14.66
CA GLY A 10 -3.48 3.28 -15.37
C GLY A 10 -3.43 1.85 -14.87
N GLY A 11 -2.27 1.21 -15.00
CA GLY A 11 -2.17 -0.19 -14.63
C GLY A 11 -2.24 -0.48 -13.12
N GLN A 12 -2.09 0.50 -12.23
CA GLN A 12 -2.49 0.31 -10.84
C GLN A 12 -3.94 -0.20 -10.75
N VAL A 13 -4.87 0.42 -11.48
CA VAL A 13 -6.30 0.06 -11.47
C VAL A 13 -6.48 -1.36 -11.99
N LYS A 14 -5.84 -1.70 -13.12
CA LYS A 14 -5.90 -3.06 -13.66
C LYS A 14 -5.36 -4.10 -12.68
N TYR A 15 -4.20 -3.83 -12.05
CA TYR A 15 -3.63 -4.71 -11.04
C TYR A 15 -4.59 -4.96 -9.87
N VAL A 16 -5.16 -3.91 -9.27
CA VAL A 16 -5.99 -4.08 -8.07
C VAL A 16 -7.32 -4.75 -8.38
N VAL A 17 -7.91 -4.47 -9.55
CA VAL A 17 -9.16 -5.12 -9.98
C VAL A 17 -8.94 -6.60 -10.28
N GLU A 18 -7.87 -6.94 -10.99
CA GLU A 18 -7.54 -8.34 -11.29
C GLU A 18 -7.14 -9.12 -10.02
N LEU A 19 -6.36 -8.50 -9.12
CA LEU A 19 -6.05 -9.07 -7.82
C LEU A 19 -7.31 -9.33 -6.99
N ALA A 20 -8.22 -8.37 -6.91
CA ALA A 20 -9.47 -8.51 -6.16
C ALA A 20 -10.37 -9.61 -6.75
N ARG A 21 -10.45 -9.69 -8.09
CA ARG A 21 -11.17 -10.77 -8.79
C ARG A 21 -10.56 -12.13 -8.47
N ALA A 22 -9.23 -12.25 -8.55
CA ALA A 22 -8.55 -13.51 -8.29
C ALA A 22 -8.62 -13.93 -6.82
N LEU A 23 -8.43 -13.01 -5.87
CA LEU A 23 -8.61 -13.30 -4.44
C LEU A 23 -10.03 -13.76 -4.13
N GLY A 24 -11.03 -13.17 -4.78
CA GLY A 24 -12.43 -13.56 -4.64
C GLY A 24 -12.73 -15.01 -5.08
N THR A 25 -11.85 -15.66 -5.85
CA THR A 25 -11.99 -17.08 -6.24
C THR A 25 -11.12 -18.04 -5.43
N MET A 26 -10.28 -17.53 -4.51
CA MET A 26 -9.36 -18.37 -3.74
C MET A 26 -10.07 -19.10 -2.58
N PRO A 27 -9.76 -20.39 -2.36
CA PRO A 27 -10.22 -21.10 -1.17
C PRO A 27 -9.76 -20.40 0.13
N GLY A 28 -10.66 -20.29 1.10
CA GLY A 28 -10.40 -19.62 2.38
C GLY A 28 -10.56 -18.10 2.37
N VAL A 29 -10.90 -17.50 1.22
CA VAL A 29 -11.29 -16.10 1.14
C VAL A 29 -12.82 -16.00 1.15
N TYR A 30 -13.36 -15.37 2.19
CA TYR A 30 -14.81 -15.16 2.31
C TYR A 30 -15.30 -13.99 1.43
N ARG A 31 -14.57 -12.88 1.39
CA ARG A 31 -14.94 -11.66 0.66
C ARG A 31 -13.73 -10.79 0.38
N VAL A 32 -13.76 -10.04 -0.72
CA VAL A 32 -12.78 -8.98 -1.00
C VAL A 32 -13.50 -7.66 -1.31
N ASP A 33 -13.17 -6.61 -0.57
CA ASP A 33 -13.70 -5.26 -0.81
C ASP A 33 -12.58 -4.33 -1.29
N LEU A 34 -12.72 -3.83 -2.53
CA LEU A 34 -11.86 -2.83 -3.15
C LEU A 34 -12.43 -1.45 -2.85
N LEU A 35 -11.80 -0.73 -1.92
CA LEU A 35 -12.26 0.59 -1.50
C LEU A 35 -11.69 1.68 -2.43
N THR A 36 -12.54 2.59 -2.91
CA THR A 36 -12.13 3.74 -3.71
C THR A 36 -13.05 4.95 -3.47
N ARG A 37 -12.76 6.10 -4.09
CA ARG A 37 -13.57 7.31 -3.96
C ARG A 37 -14.85 7.23 -4.81
N GLN A 38 -15.97 7.66 -4.23
CA GLN A 38 -17.22 7.89 -4.97
C GLN A 38 -17.17 9.24 -5.69
N VAL A 39 -17.43 9.24 -7.00
CA VAL A 39 -17.41 10.45 -7.84
C VAL A 39 -18.67 10.50 -8.70
N SER A 40 -19.48 11.53 -8.51
CA SER A 40 -20.73 11.79 -9.22
C SER A 40 -20.60 13.05 -10.07
N ALA A 41 -19.52 13.12 -10.85
CA ALA A 41 -19.23 14.26 -11.73
C ALA A 41 -19.73 13.97 -13.17
N PRO A 42 -20.22 14.98 -13.90
CA PRO A 42 -20.79 14.76 -15.25
C PRO A 42 -19.73 14.41 -16.30
N ASP A 43 -18.45 14.62 -16.00
CA ASP A 43 -17.33 14.31 -16.87
C ASP A 43 -16.83 12.86 -16.70
N VAL A 44 -17.23 12.14 -15.65
CA VAL A 44 -16.91 10.71 -15.44
C VAL A 44 -18.09 9.81 -15.80
N ASP A 45 -17.82 8.53 -16.08
CA ASP A 45 -18.89 7.55 -16.28
C ASP A 45 -19.76 7.43 -15.01
N TRP A 46 -21.07 7.31 -15.20
CA TRP A 46 -22.05 7.29 -14.11
C TRP A 46 -21.78 6.17 -13.08
N SER A 47 -21.14 5.07 -13.49
CA SER A 47 -20.76 3.97 -12.59
C SER A 47 -19.79 4.40 -11.48
N TYR A 48 -19.05 5.51 -11.63
CA TYR A 48 -18.21 6.07 -10.57
C TYR A 48 -19.03 6.60 -9.38
N GLY A 49 -20.31 6.89 -9.61
CA GLY A 49 -21.27 7.30 -8.59
C GLY A 49 -21.89 6.11 -7.84
N GLU A 50 -21.81 4.89 -8.36
CA GLU A 50 -22.45 3.72 -7.76
C GLU A 50 -21.72 3.29 -6.48
N PRO A 51 -22.38 3.32 -5.30
CA PRO A 51 -21.72 3.02 -4.01
C PRO A 51 -21.10 1.62 -3.94
N THR A 52 -21.67 0.66 -4.65
CA THR A 52 -21.23 -0.74 -4.62
C THR A 52 -21.39 -1.35 -6.01
N GLU A 53 -20.34 -2.03 -6.48
CA GLU A 53 -20.34 -2.77 -7.75
C GLU A 53 -19.71 -4.14 -7.53
N MET A 54 -20.36 -5.21 -7.98
CA MET A 54 -19.80 -6.56 -7.91
C MET A 54 -18.83 -6.78 -9.07
N LEU A 55 -17.64 -7.28 -8.79
CA LEU A 55 -16.69 -7.70 -9.82
C LEU A 55 -17.11 -9.09 -10.32
N ASN A 56 -17.42 -9.20 -11.61
CA ASN A 56 -17.77 -10.48 -12.22
C ASN A 56 -16.66 -11.52 -12.00
N LEU A 57 -17.08 -12.74 -11.64
CA LEU A 57 -16.22 -13.91 -11.54
C LEU A 57 -15.62 -14.23 -12.91
N ILE A 58 -14.37 -14.71 -12.92
CA ILE A 58 -13.78 -15.31 -14.13
C ILE A 58 -14.70 -16.46 -14.54
N SER A 59 -15.21 -16.42 -15.78
CA SER A 59 -16.23 -17.34 -16.29
C SER A 59 -15.88 -18.80 -15.99
N SER A 60 -16.76 -19.44 -15.23
CA SER A 60 -16.66 -20.83 -14.79
C SER A 60 -17.00 -21.83 -15.90
N GLU A 61 -16.47 -21.68 -17.11
CA GLU A 61 -16.69 -22.70 -18.13
C GLU A 61 -15.75 -23.91 -17.97
N ASN A 62 -14.66 -23.80 -17.19
CA ASN A 62 -13.66 -24.88 -17.07
C ASN A 62 -13.18 -25.25 -15.64
N SER A 63 -13.82 -24.76 -14.58
CA SER A 63 -13.43 -25.14 -13.20
C SER A 63 -14.41 -26.15 -12.59
N THR A 64 -14.12 -27.44 -12.77
CA THR A 64 -14.71 -28.56 -12.01
C THR A 64 -14.13 -28.67 -10.59
N GLY A 65 -13.87 -27.53 -9.94
CA GLY A 65 -13.42 -27.45 -8.56
C GLY A 65 -14.55 -27.01 -7.65
N GLU A 66 -14.62 -27.57 -6.43
CA GLU A 66 -15.57 -27.18 -5.39
C GLU A 66 -15.62 -25.65 -5.27
N LEU A 67 -16.75 -25.04 -5.64
CA LEU A 67 -17.02 -23.62 -5.42
C LEU A 67 -16.99 -23.39 -3.90
N GLY A 68 -15.95 -22.74 -3.40
CA GLY A 68 -15.83 -22.43 -1.98
C GLY A 68 -16.91 -21.44 -1.51
N GLU A 69 -16.99 -21.23 -0.19
CA GLU A 69 -17.93 -20.33 0.52
C GLU A 69 -17.74 -18.82 0.22
N SER A 70 -17.05 -18.46 -0.87
CA SER A 70 -16.74 -17.07 -1.21
C SER A 70 -18.01 -16.30 -1.59
N SER A 71 -18.21 -15.16 -0.93
CA SER A 71 -19.22 -14.15 -1.29
C SER A 71 -18.81 -13.26 -2.46
N GLY A 72 -17.60 -13.46 -3.01
CA GLY A 72 -17.09 -12.73 -4.18
C GLY A 72 -16.29 -11.48 -3.84
N SER A 73 -16.10 -10.63 -4.85
CA SER A 73 -15.35 -9.37 -4.73
C SER A 73 -16.16 -8.17 -5.21
N TYR A 74 -15.97 -7.04 -4.53
CA TYR A 74 -16.79 -5.84 -4.71
C TYR A 74 -15.91 -4.59 -4.77
N ILE A 75 -16.28 -3.63 -5.62
CA ILE A 75 -15.83 -2.25 -5.54
C ILE A 75 -16.78 -1.51 -4.59
N ILE A 76 -16.23 -0.91 -3.53
CA ILE A 76 -16.97 -0.09 -2.58
C ILE A 76 -16.49 1.36 -2.72
N ARG A 77 -17.39 2.26 -3.13
CA ARG A 77 -17.07 3.66 -3.38
C ARG A 77 -17.47 4.52 -2.18
N ILE A 78 -16.49 5.09 -1.51
CA ILE A 78 -16.65 5.90 -0.30
C ILE A 78 -16.75 7.38 -0.68
N PRO A 79 -17.79 8.09 -0.24
CA PRO A 79 -17.89 9.52 -0.45
C PRO A 79 -16.91 10.30 0.43
N PHE A 80 -16.02 11.06 -0.19
CA PHE A 80 -15.19 12.07 0.48
C PHE A 80 -14.70 13.15 -0.49
N GLY A 81 -14.50 14.35 0.05
CA GLY A 81 -14.34 15.56 -0.73
C GLY A 81 -15.52 15.87 -1.66
N PRO A 82 -15.38 16.86 -2.56
CA PRO A 82 -16.43 17.27 -3.52
C PRO A 82 -16.94 16.13 -4.41
N LYS A 83 -18.17 15.63 -4.16
CA LYS A 83 -18.73 14.48 -4.91
C LYS A 83 -18.96 14.76 -6.39
N ASP A 84 -19.33 15.99 -6.70
CA ASP A 84 -19.69 16.50 -8.02
C ASP A 84 -18.47 16.79 -8.91
N LYS A 85 -17.25 16.52 -8.41
CA LYS A 85 -16.01 16.83 -9.11
C LYS A 85 -14.96 15.72 -9.03
N TYR A 86 -14.36 15.43 -10.18
CA TYR A 86 -13.14 14.62 -10.24
C TYR A 86 -11.93 15.40 -9.71
N ILE A 87 -11.16 14.78 -8.82
CA ILE A 87 -9.98 15.37 -8.19
C ILE A 87 -8.78 14.52 -8.55
N ARG A 88 -7.78 15.12 -9.19
CA ARG A 88 -6.51 14.47 -9.52
C ARG A 88 -5.78 14.05 -8.25
N LYS A 89 -5.06 12.94 -8.29
CA LYS A 89 -4.36 12.35 -7.13
C LYS A 89 -3.43 13.34 -6.40
N GLU A 90 -2.78 14.26 -7.12
CA GLU A 90 -1.90 15.27 -6.52
C GLU A 90 -2.65 16.26 -5.60
N LEU A 91 -3.97 16.41 -5.80
CA LEU A 91 -4.82 17.35 -5.05
C LEU A 91 -5.75 16.65 -4.05
N LEU A 92 -5.62 15.32 -3.90
CA LEU A 92 -6.52 14.53 -3.06
C LEU A 92 -6.14 14.55 -1.57
N TRP A 93 -4.88 14.86 -1.25
CA TRP A 93 -4.31 14.84 0.10
C TRP A 93 -5.16 15.48 1.21
N PRO A 94 -5.78 16.66 0.99
CA PRO A 94 -6.56 17.32 2.04
C PRO A 94 -7.83 16.56 2.46
N TYR A 95 -8.32 15.67 1.60
CA TYR A 95 -9.55 14.91 1.83
C TYR A 95 -9.28 13.48 2.32
N ILE A 96 -8.02 13.04 2.35
CA ILE A 96 -7.64 11.70 2.85
C ILE A 96 -8.09 11.45 4.29
N PRO A 97 -8.04 12.41 5.23
CA PRO A 97 -8.55 12.19 6.59
C PRO A 97 -10.06 11.87 6.67
N GLU A 98 -10.84 12.22 5.64
CA GLU A 98 -12.27 11.89 5.52
C GLU A 98 -12.50 10.43 5.07
N PHE A 99 -11.46 9.73 4.62
CA PHE A 99 -11.51 8.32 4.22
C PHE A 99 -11.67 7.41 5.44
N MET A 100 -12.84 7.48 6.07
CA MET A 100 -13.26 6.62 7.16
C MET A 100 -14.64 6.07 6.80
N SER A 101 -14.70 4.76 6.51
CA SER A 101 -15.92 4.12 6.05
C SER A 101 -16.81 3.66 7.22
N LYS A 102 -18.13 3.58 6.95
CA LYS A 102 -19.08 2.78 7.74
C LYS A 102 -18.77 1.29 7.49
N PHE A 103 -17.79 0.74 8.22
CA PHE A 103 -17.47 -0.69 8.10
C PHE A 103 -18.60 -1.54 8.70
N GLY A 104 -19.15 -2.44 7.89
CA GLY A 104 -19.88 -3.60 8.40
C GLY A 104 -21.41 -3.57 8.40
N GLU A 105 -22.08 -2.70 7.62
CA GLU A 105 -23.54 -2.80 7.48
C GLU A 105 -24.01 -3.80 6.40
N GLN A 106 -23.13 -4.27 5.51
CA GLN A 106 -23.61 -4.85 4.25
C GLN A 106 -23.74 -6.38 4.15
N ILE A 107 -23.28 -7.23 5.08
CA ILE A 107 -23.45 -8.69 4.94
C ILE A 107 -23.67 -9.40 6.27
N GLY A 108 -24.69 -10.29 6.32
CA GLY A 108 -24.91 -11.23 7.43
C GLY A 108 -26.01 -10.81 8.41
N GLY A 109 -27.17 -10.36 7.92
CA GLY A 109 -28.30 -10.01 8.79
C GLY A 109 -28.06 -8.79 9.70
N GLY A 110 -27.13 -7.90 9.32
CA GLY A 110 -26.79 -6.68 10.07
C GLY A 110 -25.56 -6.77 10.98
N ASN A 111 -24.80 -7.88 10.97
CA ASN A 111 -23.60 -8.03 11.80
C ASN A 111 -22.31 -7.60 11.07
N PRO A 112 -21.47 -6.73 11.66
CA PRO A 112 -20.25 -6.25 11.01
C PRO A 112 -19.14 -7.30 10.95
N VAL A 113 -18.70 -7.63 9.74
CA VAL A 113 -17.53 -8.51 9.47
C VAL A 113 -16.24 -7.71 9.63
N TRP A 114 -15.27 -8.27 10.38
CA TRP A 114 -13.97 -7.64 10.61
C TRP A 114 -12.94 -8.09 9.56
N PRO A 115 -12.19 -7.17 8.93
CA PRO A 115 -11.17 -7.55 7.95
C PRO A 115 -10.00 -8.27 8.62
N VAL A 116 -9.45 -9.28 7.93
CA VAL A 116 -8.24 -10.01 8.37
C VAL A 116 -6.96 -9.19 8.11
N ALA A 117 -6.95 -8.41 7.03
CA ALA A 117 -5.87 -7.52 6.64
C ALA A 117 -6.43 -6.35 5.82
N ILE A 118 -5.68 -5.24 5.76
CA ILE A 118 -5.96 -4.12 4.87
C ILE A 118 -4.78 -3.99 3.92
N HIS A 119 -5.03 -3.82 2.62
CA HIS A 119 -3.99 -3.65 1.61
C HIS A 119 -4.05 -2.27 0.97
N GLY A 120 -3.08 -1.40 1.29
CA GLY A 120 -2.92 -0.10 0.65
C GLY A 120 -2.18 -0.22 -0.70
N HIS A 121 -2.70 0.45 -1.74
CA HIS A 121 -2.11 0.48 -3.08
C HIS A 121 -1.87 1.92 -3.53
N TYR A 122 -0.61 2.31 -3.74
CA TYR A 122 -0.18 3.70 -3.97
C TYR A 122 -0.26 4.58 -2.71
N ALA A 123 0.33 5.78 -2.78
CA ALA A 123 0.66 6.58 -1.61
C ALA A 123 -0.55 7.09 -0.81
N ASP A 124 -1.60 7.54 -1.50
CA ASP A 124 -2.85 8.03 -0.91
C ASP A 124 -3.65 6.93 -0.19
N ALA A 125 -3.78 5.75 -0.83
CA ALA A 125 -4.39 4.59 -0.21
C ALA A 125 -3.50 3.99 0.89
N GLY A 126 -2.17 4.15 0.80
CA GLY A 126 -1.24 3.77 1.87
C GLY A 126 -1.45 4.57 3.14
N ASP A 127 -1.60 5.89 3.02
CA ASP A 127 -1.93 6.80 4.12
C ASP A 127 -3.28 6.41 4.75
N SER A 128 -4.30 6.31 3.90
CA SER A 128 -5.66 5.88 4.28
C SER A 128 -5.67 4.52 4.99
N ALA A 129 -4.95 3.55 4.44
CA ALA A 129 -4.86 2.20 4.97
C ALA A 129 -4.10 2.14 6.31
N ALA A 130 -3.10 3.01 6.52
CA ALA A 130 -2.41 3.13 7.81
C ALA A 130 -3.34 3.68 8.89
N LEU A 131 -4.11 4.73 8.59
CA LEU A 131 -5.14 5.27 9.49
C LEU A 131 -6.20 4.21 9.81
N LEU A 132 -6.65 3.46 8.80
CA LEU A 132 -7.66 2.43 8.98
C LEU A 132 -7.11 1.24 9.78
N SER A 133 -5.89 0.79 9.47
CA SER A 133 -5.19 -0.28 10.18
C SER A 133 -5.02 0.04 11.65
N GLY A 134 -4.67 1.29 12.00
CA GLY A 134 -4.62 1.74 13.39
C GLY A 134 -5.99 1.73 14.08
N ALA A 135 -7.04 2.15 13.39
CA ALA A 135 -8.38 2.29 13.99
C ALA A 135 -9.05 0.93 14.22
N LEU A 136 -8.91 0.01 13.25
CA LEU A 136 -9.43 -1.35 13.33
C LEU A 136 -8.47 -2.30 14.06
N ASN A 137 -7.24 -1.85 14.34
CA ASN A 137 -6.15 -2.70 14.84
C ASN A 137 -6.01 -3.97 13.98
N VAL A 138 -5.79 -3.83 12.67
CA VAL A 138 -5.70 -4.93 11.69
C VAL A 138 -4.38 -4.82 10.94
N PRO A 139 -3.68 -5.92 10.59
CA PRO A 139 -2.43 -5.86 9.83
C PRO A 139 -2.53 -5.08 8.53
N LEU A 140 -1.55 -4.20 8.28
CA LEU A 140 -1.39 -3.46 7.03
C LEU A 140 -0.43 -4.20 6.08
N VAL A 141 -0.89 -4.41 4.86
CA VAL A 141 -0.09 -4.78 3.69
C VAL A 141 0.01 -3.57 2.78
N PHE A 142 1.19 -3.30 2.22
CA PHE A 142 1.38 -2.15 1.34
C PHE A 142 2.08 -2.48 0.03
N THR A 143 1.61 -1.88 -1.06
CA THR A 143 2.26 -1.92 -2.39
C THR A 143 2.34 -0.51 -2.95
N GLY A 144 3.57 -0.05 -3.21
CA GLY A 144 3.81 1.32 -3.66
C GLY A 144 3.36 1.60 -5.09
N HIS A 145 3.51 0.63 -6.02
CA HIS A 145 3.37 0.76 -7.49
C HIS A 145 4.34 1.74 -8.16
N SER A 146 4.46 2.94 -7.60
CA SER A 146 5.42 3.98 -7.93
C SER A 146 5.79 4.69 -6.63
N LEU A 147 7.08 4.99 -6.42
CA LEU A 147 7.57 5.62 -5.20
C LEU A 147 7.95 7.09 -5.41
N GLY A 148 7.57 7.95 -4.46
CA GLY A 148 7.80 9.39 -4.51
C GLY A 148 9.28 9.77 -4.48
N ARG A 149 10.12 9.09 -3.68
CA ARG A 149 11.57 9.38 -3.62
C ARG A 149 12.28 9.04 -4.94
N ASP A 150 11.97 7.88 -5.54
CA ASP A 150 12.51 7.48 -6.84
C ASP A 150 12.07 8.46 -7.94
N LYS A 151 10.78 8.84 -7.96
CA LYS A 151 10.27 9.84 -8.91
C LYS A 151 10.97 11.19 -8.75
N LEU A 152 11.19 11.65 -7.51
CA LEU A 152 11.90 12.90 -7.24
C LEU A 152 13.35 12.84 -7.74
N GLU A 153 14.08 11.76 -7.44
CA GLU A 153 15.46 11.59 -7.89
C GLU A 153 15.57 11.58 -9.42
N GLN A 154 14.64 10.89 -10.11
CA GLN A 154 14.60 10.85 -11.57
C GLN A 154 14.29 12.21 -12.20
N LEU A 155 13.35 12.97 -11.64
CA LEU A 155 13.02 14.32 -12.12
C LEU A 155 14.18 15.29 -11.88
N MET A 156 14.88 15.19 -10.75
CA MET A 156 16.06 16.00 -10.46
C MET A 156 17.22 15.68 -11.40
N LYS A 157 17.46 14.41 -11.72
CA LYS A 157 18.48 14.00 -12.71
C LYS A 157 18.22 14.55 -14.12
N GLN A 158 16.95 14.80 -14.47
CA GLN A 158 16.63 15.41 -15.77
C GLN A 158 17.00 16.90 -15.85
N GLY A 159 17.19 17.58 -14.71
CA GLY A 159 17.65 18.97 -14.63
C GLY A 159 16.70 20.01 -15.24
N ARG A 160 15.45 19.64 -15.55
CA ARG A 160 14.48 20.53 -16.22
C ARG A 160 13.67 21.41 -15.27
N GLN A 161 13.56 21.02 -14.01
CA GLN A 161 12.73 21.67 -13.00
C GLN A 161 13.47 21.74 -11.68
N SER A 162 13.23 22.79 -10.89
CA SER A 162 13.72 22.89 -9.51
C SER A 162 12.95 21.96 -8.57
N ARG A 163 13.47 21.72 -7.36
CA ARG A 163 12.82 20.87 -6.36
C ARG A 163 11.47 21.45 -5.95
N GLU A 164 11.40 22.77 -5.86
CA GLU A 164 10.23 23.55 -5.48
C GLU A 164 9.15 23.47 -6.56
N GLU A 165 9.52 23.57 -7.84
CA GLU A 165 8.60 23.39 -8.98
C GLU A 165 8.03 21.98 -9.04
N ILE A 166 8.87 20.96 -8.81
CA ILE A 166 8.42 19.56 -8.73
C ILE A 166 7.43 19.39 -7.57
N ASN A 167 7.74 19.96 -6.40
CA ASN A 167 6.85 19.86 -5.26
C ASN A 167 5.52 20.58 -5.48
N SER A 168 5.54 21.77 -6.09
CA SER A 168 4.32 22.50 -6.46
C SER A 168 3.44 21.68 -7.42
N THR A 169 4.06 21.04 -8.42
CA THR A 169 3.34 20.28 -9.46
C THR A 169 2.79 18.95 -8.95
N TYR A 170 3.60 18.19 -8.20
CA TYR A 170 3.29 16.80 -7.85
C TYR A 170 2.95 16.59 -6.37
N LYS A 171 3.01 17.63 -5.55
CA LYS A 171 2.92 17.56 -4.08
C LYS A 171 3.82 16.46 -3.51
N ILE A 172 5.04 16.37 -4.07
CA ILE A 172 5.93 15.21 -3.91
C ILE A 172 6.36 15.00 -2.46
N MET A 173 6.50 16.09 -1.68
CA MET A 173 6.88 15.99 -0.27
C MET A 173 5.74 15.42 0.58
N ARG A 174 4.49 15.81 0.31
CA ARG A 174 3.31 15.23 0.98
C ARG A 174 3.15 13.75 0.64
N ARG A 175 3.39 13.39 -0.62
CA ARG A 175 3.41 12.01 -1.08
C ARG A 175 4.47 11.16 -0.37
N ILE A 176 5.70 11.66 -0.26
CA ILE A 176 6.78 10.94 0.42
C ILE A 176 6.44 10.70 1.89
N GLU A 177 5.84 11.68 2.57
CA GLU A 177 5.42 11.50 3.97
C GLU A 177 4.29 10.47 4.12
N ALA A 178 3.35 10.39 3.18
CA ALA A 178 2.33 9.33 3.13
C ALA A 178 2.96 7.95 2.97
N GLU A 179 3.92 7.81 2.05
CA GLU A 179 4.64 6.55 1.80
C GLU A 179 5.50 6.14 3.01
N GLU A 180 6.13 7.09 3.70
CA GLU A 180 6.87 6.86 4.94
C GLU A 180 5.95 6.40 6.09
N LEU A 181 4.76 6.99 6.23
CA LEU A 181 3.76 6.53 7.20
C LEU A 181 3.28 5.11 6.88
N ALA A 182 2.95 4.84 5.61
CA ALA A 182 2.54 3.52 5.15
C ALA A 182 3.66 2.48 5.40
N LEU A 183 4.92 2.83 5.12
CA LEU A 183 6.08 2.00 5.41
C LEU A 183 6.22 1.71 6.92
N ASP A 184 6.06 2.74 7.75
CA ASP A 184 6.18 2.63 9.20
C ASP A 184 5.08 1.73 9.81
N ALA A 185 3.86 1.81 9.26
CA ALA A 185 2.68 1.08 9.72
C ALA A 185 2.59 -0.37 9.19
N SER A 186 3.24 -0.66 8.06
CA SER A 186 3.10 -1.94 7.36
C SER A 186 3.69 -3.11 8.13
N GLU A 187 3.02 -4.27 8.09
CA GLU A 187 3.64 -5.55 8.46
C GLU A 187 4.39 -6.16 7.27
N ILE A 188 3.81 -6.03 6.08
CA ILE A 188 4.32 -6.61 4.84
C ILE A 188 4.32 -5.53 3.75
N ILE A 189 5.41 -5.47 3.00
CA ILE A 189 5.45 -4.72 1.75
C ILE A 189 5.55 -5.71 0.59
N ILE A 190 4.63 -5.61 -0.35
CA ILE A 190 4.62 -6.42 -1.56
C ILE A 190 5.12 -5.54 -2.70
N THR A 191 6.24 -5.96 -3.27
CA THR A 191 6.84 -5.36 -4.46
C THR A 191 6.67 -6.29 -5.64
N SER A 192 6.77 -5.75 -6.85
CA SER A 192 6.72 -6.63 -8.01
C SER A 192 8.07 -7.27 -8.33
N THR A 193 9.17 -6.61 -7.95
CA THR A 193 10.55 -7.08 -8.16
C THR A 193 11.41 -6.92 -6.93
N LYS A 194 12.56 -7.60 -6.94
CA LYS A 194 13.63 -7.39 -5.96
C LYS A 194 14.38 -6.09 -6.18
N GLN A 195 14.51 -5.64 -7.42
CA GLN A 195 15.13 -4.35 -7.70
C GLN A 195 14.36 -3.20 -7.05
N GLU A 196 13.03 -3.25 -7.05
CA GLU A 196 12.19 -2.29 -6.33
C GLU A 196 12.59 -2.23 -4.83
N ILE A 197 12.87 -3.38 -4.21
CA ILE A 197 13.32 -3.50 -2.82
C ILE A 197 14.73 -2.91 -2.64
N GLU A 198 15.64 -3.25 -3.55
CA GLU A 198 17.08 -2.97 -3.40
C GLU A 198 17.48 -1.57 -3.82
N GLU A 199 16.76 -0.93 -4.74
CA GLU A 199 17.12 0.37 -5.29
C GLU A 199 16.11 1.46 -4.88
N GLN A 200 14.81 1.20 -5.04
CA GLN A 200 13.79 2.25 -4.82
C GLN A 200 13.40 2.38 -3.35
N TRP A 201 13.06 1.27 -2.68
CA TRP A 201 12.72 1.30 -1.26
C TRP A 201 13.91 1.68 -0.37
N ARG A 202 15.15 1.41 -0.78
CA ARG A 202 16.36 1.86 -0.07
C ARG A 202 16.53 3.37 0.01
N LEU A 203 15.78 4.13 -0.80
CA LEU A 203 15.77 5.58 -0.70
C LEU A 203 15.04 6.07 0.56
N TYR A 204 14.18 5.25 1.18
CA TYR A 204 13.36 5.65 2.33
C TYR A 204 14.11 5.58 3.65
N ASP A 205 13.71 6.42 4.61
CA ASP A 205 14.50 6.61 5.82
C ASP A 205 14.55 5.34 6.67
N GLY A 206 15.79 4.89 6.93
CA GLY A 206 16.08 3.70 7.72
C GLY A 206 15.63 2.38 7.11
N PHE A 207 15.16 2.35 5.87
CA PHE A 207 14.82 1.11 5.19
C PHE A 207 16.10 0.36 4.80
N ASP A 208 16.33 -0.80 5.41
CA ASP A 208 17.47 -1.66 5.11
C ASP A 208 17.06 -3.16 5.12
N PRO A 209 17.06 -3.83 3.94
CA PRO A 209 16.79 -5.26 3.83
C PRO A 209 17.77 -6.17 4.59
N VAL A 210 18.98 -5.70 4.90
CA VAL A 210 19.94 -6.44 5.72
C VAL A 210 19.53 -6.39 7.19
N LEU A 211 19.19 -5.20 7.69
CA LEU A 211 18.68 -5.01 9.05
C LEU A 211 17.38 -5.78 9.28
N GLU A 212 16.45 -5.74 8.33
CA GLU A 212 15.22 -6.53 8.33
C GLU A 212 15.50 -8.02 8.58
N ARG A 213 16.38 -8.63 7.77
CA ARG A 213 16.75 -10.04 7.90
C ARG A 213 17.39 -10.36 9.24
N LYS A 214 18.24 -9.46 9.77
CA LYS A 214 18.86 -9.61 11.09
C LYS A 214 17.82 -9.57 12.22
N LEU A 215 16.89 -8.62 12.18
CA LEU A 215 15.79 -8.52 13.15
C LEU A 215 14.92 -9.78 13.12
N ARG A 216 14.55 -10.24 11.92
CA ARG A 216 13.77 -11.47 11.75
C ARG A 216 14.49 -12.71 12.29
N ALA A 217 15.79 -12.84 12.02
CA ALA A 217 16.60 -13.95 12.53
C ALA A 217 16.67 -13.94 14.07
N ARG A 218 16.72 -12.76 14.69
CA ARG A 218 16.66 -12.62 16.16
C ARG A 218 15.30 -13.01 16.70
N ILE A 219 14.20 -12.53 16.10
CA ILE A 219 12.82 -12.89 16.49
C ILE A 219 12.64 -14.42 16.44
N LYS A 220 13.09 -15.08 15.36
CA LYS A 220 13.02 -16.54 15.23
C LYS A 220 13.82 -17.30 16.29
N ARG A 221 14.83 -16.68 16.89
CA ARG A 221 15.66 -17.26 17.96
C ARG A 221 15.18 -16.88 19.36
N GLY A 222 14.03 -16.21 19.49
CA GLY A 222 13.55 -15.71 20.78
C GLY A 222 14.37 -14.55 21.36
N VAL A 223 15.25 -13.93 20.56
CA VAL A 223 16.13 -12.84 21.04
C VAL A 223 15.39 -11.51 20.94
N SER A 224 15.36 -10.75 22.03
CA SER A 224 14.73 -9.43 22.06
C SER A 224 15.31 -8.48 21.02
N CYS A 225 14.43 -7.90 20.21
CA CYS A 225 14.75 -6.87 19.23
C CYS A 225 14.73 -5.45 19.81
N HIS A 226 14.54 -5.29 21.13
CA HIS A 226 14.55 -3.98 21.79
C HIS A 226 13.57 -2.98 21.13
N GLY A 227 12.38 -3.45 20.77
CA GLY A 227 11.35 -2.62 20.13
C GLY A 227 11.64 -2.25 18.66
N ARG A 228 12.73 -2.76 18.07
CA ARG A 228 13.05 -2.52 16.67
C ARG A 228 12.19 -3.37 15.77
N PHE A 229 11.67 -2.74 14.73
CA PHE A 229 10.78 -3.34 13.77
C PHE A 229 11.08 -2.84 12.36
N MET A 230 10.99 -3.75 11.40
CA MET A 230 11.07 -3.44 9.99
C MET A 230 10.03 -4.30 9.28
N PRO A 231 9.20 -3.74 8.38
CA PRO A 231 8.26 -4.51 7.59
C PRO A 231 8.97 -5.60 6.78
N ARG A 232 8.27 -6.71 6.59
CA ARG A 232 8.73 -7.79 5.73
C ARG A 232 8.47 -7.43 4.27
N THR A 233 9.50 -7.09 3.53
CA THR A 233 9.39 -6.84 2.10
C THR A 233 9.54 -8.14 1.30
N VAL A 234 8.66 -8.35 0.33
CA VAL A 234 8.59 -9.56 -0.49
C VAL A 234 8.27 -9.19 -1.93
N ALA A 235 9.08 -9.68 -2.87
CA ALA A 235 8.74 -9.63 -4.29
C ALA A 235 7.71 -10.72 -4.60
N ILE A 236 6.51 -10.31 -4.99
CA ILE A 236 5.45 -11.20 -5.51
C ILE A 236 5.01 -10.57 -6.85
N PRO A 237 5.46 -11.12 -7.99
CA PRO A 237 5.09 -10.56 -9.30
C PRO A 237 3.58 -10.64 -9.50
N PRO A 238 2.95 -9.70 -10.22
CA PRO A 238 1.54 -9.79 -10.62
C PRO A 238 1.25 -11.07 -11.38
N GLY A 239 -0.02 -11.43 -11.41
CA GLY A 239 -0.52 -12.47 -12.30
C GLY A 239 -0.79 -11.96 -13.71
N MET A 240 -0.79 -12.89 -14.66
CA MET A 240 -1.37 -12.73 -16.00
C MET A 240 -2.57 -13.66 -16.17
N GLU A 241 -3.50 -13.26 -17.03
CA GLU A 241 -4.60 -14.10 -17.50
C GLU A 241 -4.17 -14.91 -18.73
N PHE A 242 -4.35 -16.23 -18.68
CA PHE A 242 -3.94 -17.15 -19.75
C PHE A 242 -5.06 -17.55 -20.72
N HIS A 243 -6.28 -17.02 -20.56
CA HIS A 243 -7.47 -17.45 -21.32
C HIS A 243 -7.34 -17.36 -22.85
N ASN A 244 -6.47 -16.46 -23.34
CA ASN A 244 -6.24 -16.24 -24.78
C ASN A 244 -4.99 -16.97 -25.31
N ILE A 245 -4.26 -17.69 -24.45
CA ILE A 245 -3.05 -18.41 -24.82
C ILE A 245 -3.43 -19.88 -24.98
N THR A 246 -3.80 -20.28 -26.19
CA THR A 246 -3.90 -21.70 -26.56
C THR A 246 -2.50 -22.24 -26.83
N PRO A 247 -1.93 -23.12 -25.97
CA PRO A 247 -0.69 -23.79 -26.28
C PRO A 247 -0.99 -24.81 -27.39
N HIS A 248 -0.34 -24.66 -28.54
CA HIS A 248 -0.35 -25.71 -29.54
C HIS A 248 0.68 -26.76 -29.13
N ASP A 249 0.21 -27.80 -28.45
CA ASP A 249 0.93 -29.07 -28.37
C ASP A 249 0.79 -29.77 -29.72
N GLY A 250 1.92 -30.24 -30.28
CA GLY A 250 1.90 -31.08 -31.48
C GLY A 250 3.02 -30.82 -32.49
N ASP A 251 4.30 -30.83 -32.09
CA ASP A 251 5.34 -31.32 -33.00
C ASP A 251 5.25 -32.85 -32.98
N SER A 252 4.36 -33.42 -33.81
CA SER A 252 4.48 -34.82 -34.20
C SER A 252 5.33 -34.86 -35.47
N ASP A 253 6.59 -35.25 -35.32
CA ASP A 253 7.45 -35.71 -36.41
C ASP A 253 6.86 -37.01 -37.00
N GLY A 254 5.74 -36.88 -37.71
CA GLY A 254 5.10 -37.93 -38.48
C GLY A 254 4.81 -37.38 -39.87
N GLU A 255 5.32 -38.05 -40.89
CA GLU A 255 5.12 -37.73 -42.30
C GLU A 255 3.66 -37.35 -42.57
N GLU A 256 3.42 -36.10 -43.01
CA GLU A 256 2.10 -35.66 -43.43
C GLU A 256 1.68 -36.44 -44.68
N GLU A 257 0.92 -37.51 -44.49
CA GLU A 257 0.02 -38.01 -45.51
C GLU A 257 -0.96 -36.89 -45.86
N LYS A 258 -0.84 -36.40 -47.09
CA LYS A 258 -1.69 -35.37 -47.70
C LYS A 258 -3.16 -35.79 -47.70
N ASN A 259 -3.90 -35.47 -46.65
CA ASN A 259 -5.35 -35.36 -46.73
C ASN A 259 -5.71 -33.96 -47.26
N LYS A 260 -6.28 -33.95 -48.47
CA LYS A 260 -6.48 -32.78 -49.34
C LYS A 260 -7.74 -31.95 -49.06
N ASP A 261 -8.40 -32.11 -47.91
CA ASP A 261 -9.76 -31.56 -47.71
C ASP A 261 -9.96 -30.64 -46.49
N HIS A 262 -8.88 -30.07 -45.93
CA HIS A 262 -9.00 -28.92 -45.04
C HIS A 262 -8.32 -27.70 -45.68
N PRO A 263 -9.06 -26.60 -45.97
CA PRO A 263 -8.41 -25.39 -46.44
C PRO A 263 -7.46 -24.93 -45.35
N ALA A 264 -6.18 -24.77 -45.70
CA ALA A 264 -5.19 -24.14 -44.84
C ALA A 264 -5.84 -22.89 -44.23
N SER A 265 -5.81 -22.78 -42.89
CA SER A 265 -6.30 -21.60 -42.18
C SER A 265 -5.81 -20.35 -42.92
N PRO A 266 -6.69 -19.44 -43.36
CA PRO A 266 -6.25 -18.27 -44.12
C PRO A 266 -5.17 -17.56 -43.31
N ASP A 267 -4.02 -17.28 -43.94
CA ASP A 267 -2.93 -16.56 -43.29
C ASP A 267 -3.52 -15.33 -42.58
N GLN A 268 -3.31 -15.25 -41.27
CA GLN A 268 -3.88 -14.17 -40.47
C GLN A 268 -3.40 -12.82 -41.02
N PRO A 269 -4.25 -11.77 -41.08
CA PRO A 269 -3.94 -10.53 -41.81
C PRO A 269 -2.60 -9.89 -41.42
N ILE A 270 -2.22 -9.96 -40.14
CA ILE A 270 -0.98 -9.37 -39.64
C ILE A 270 0.29 -10.12 -40.09
N TRP A 271 0.20 -11.43 -40.37
CA TRP A 271 1.34 -12.22 -40.84
C TRP A 271 1.75 -11.78 -42.24
N SER A 272 0.79 -11.58 -43.15
CA SER A 272 1.06 -11.08 -44.50
C SER A 272 1.68 -9.68 -44.48
N GLU A 273 1.20 -8.81 -43.59
CA GLU A 273 1.73 -7.45 -43.37
C GLU A 273 3.19 -7.43 -42.89
N ILE A 274 3.60 -8.44 -42.11
CA ILE A 274 5.00 -8.61 -41.67
C ILE A 274 5.83 -9.27 -42.78
N MET A 275 5.34 -10.36 -43.37
CA MET A 275 6.09 -11.18 -44.32
C MET A 275 6.43 -10.44 -45.61
N ARG A 276 5.63 -9.46 -46.04
CA ARG A 276 5.90 -8.66 -47.25
C ARG A 276 7.23 -7.90 -47.23
N PHE A 277 7.82 -7.70 -46.05
CA PHE A 277 9.12 -7.04 -45.90
C PHE A 277 10.32 -7.97 -46.14
N PHE A 278 10.11 -9.29 -46.16
CA PHE A 278 11.20 -10.26 -46.16
C PHE A 278 11.42 -10.91 -47.52
N SER A 279 12.67 -10.93 -47.97
CA SER A 279 13.08 -11.70 -49.16
C SER A 279 13.04 -13.21 -48.90
N ASN A 280 13.32 -13.63 -47.66
CA ASN A 280 13.16 -15.01 -47.20
C ASN A 280 12.37 -15.06 -45.88
N PRO A 281 11.04 -15.21 -45.93
CA PRO A 281 10.19 -15.26 -44.74
C PRO A 281 10.39 -16.49 -43.84
N ARG A 282 11.13 -17.52 -44.29
CA ARG A 282 11.34 -18.76 -43.51
C ARG A 282 12.44 -18.64 -42.45
N LYS A 283 13.26 -17.59 -42.50
CA LYS A 283 14.30 -17.38 -41.48
C LYS A 283 13.67 -17.10 -40.11
N PRO A 284 14.30 -17.56 -39.01
CA PRO A 284 13.95 -17.15 -37.65
C PRO A 284 13.73 -15.65 -37.49
N MET A 285 12.67 -15.29 -36.80
CA MET A 285 12.31 -13.89 -36.54
C MET A 285 12.89 -13.41 -35.21
N ILE A 286 13.70 -12.36 -35.23
CA ILE A 286 14.05 -11.57 -34.05
C ILE A 286 12.97 -10.52 -33.88
N LEU A 287 12.12 -10.66 -32.87
CA LEU A 287 10.98 -9.79 -32.63
C LEU A 287 11.30 -8.76 -31.55
N ALA A 288 11.17 -7.48 -31.87
CA ALA A 288 11.10 -6.39 -30.88
C ALA A 288 9.75 -5.70 -31.00
N LEU A 289 9.02 -5.61 -29.88
CA LEU A 289 7.74 -4.93 -29.79
C LEU A 289 7.85 -3.87 -28.69
N ALA A 290 7.79 -2.60 -29.08
CA ALA A 290 7.96 -1.46 -28.18
C ALA A 290 7.44 -0.16 -28.80
N ARG A 291 7.16 0.87 -28.00
CA ARG A 291 6.92 2.22 -28.54
C ARG A 291 8.22 2.81 -29.14
N PRO A 292 8.12 3.73 -30.12
CA PRO A 292 9.27 4.44 -30.66
C PRO A 292 9.76 5.52 -29.67
N ASP A 293 10.29 5.07 -28.54
CA ASP A 293 10.85 5.90 -27.46
C ASP A 293 12.36 5.60 -27.31
N PRO A 294 13.23 6.62 -27.20
CA PRO A 294 14.67 6.44 -26.98
C PRO A 294 15.03 5.50 -25.81
N LYS A 295 14.22 5.45 -24.75
CA LYS A 295 14.45 4.57 -23.59
C LYS A 295 14.39 3.08 -23.95
N LYS A 296 13.62 2.74 -25.00
CA LYS A 296 13.44 1.37 -25.50
C LYS A 296 14.64 0.87 -26.29
N ASN A 297 15.56 1.77 -26.67
CA ASN A 297 16.88 1.43 -27.20
C ASN A 297 16.87 0.53 -28.47
N ILE A 298 15.83 0.65 -29.29
CA ILE A 298 15.69 -0.09 -30.56
C ILE A 298 16.82 0.27 -31.53
N THR A 299 17.32 1.50 -31.49
CA THR A 299 18.47 1.95 -32.28
C THR A 299 19.72 1.08 -32.09
N THR A 300 20.01 0.64 -30.87
CA THR A 300 21.19 -0.20 -30.59
C THR A 300 20.97 -1.63 -31.09
N LEU A 301 19.73 -2.13 -31.01
CA LEU A 301 19.35 -3.41 -31.62
C LEU A 301 19.56 -3.40 -33.14
N VAL A 302 19.12 -2.35 -33.85
CA VAL A 302 19.31 -2.27 -35.31
C VAL A 302 20.78 -2.21 -35.68
N LYS A 303 21.62 -1.50 -34.90
CA LYS A 303 23.07 -1.50 -35.10
C LYS A 303 23.70 -2.88 -34.87
N ALA A 304 23.34 -3.54 -33.76
CA ALA A 304 23.80 -4.89 -33.44
C ALA A 304 23.46 -5.90 -34.56
N PHE A 305 22.24 -5.83 -35.09
CA PHE A 305 21.82 -6.66 -36.22
C PHE A 305 22.54 -6.28 -37.52
N GLY A 306 22.66 -4.98 -37.82
CA GLY A 306 23.27 -4.49 -39.06
C GLY A 306 24.76 -4.81 -39.19
N GLU A 307 25.51 -4.76 -38.09
CA GLU A 307 26.95 -5.01 -38.04
C GLU A 307 27.29 -6.51 -37.93
N CYS A 308 26.36 -7.34 -37.42
CA CYS A 308 26.57 -8.78 -37.30
C CYS A 308 26.12 -9.53 -38.57
N ARG A 309 27.06 -9.77 -39.50
CA ARG A 309 26.78 -10.51 -40.75
C ARG A 309 26.20 -11.91 -40.52
N GLN A 310 26.70 -12.65 -39.53
CA GLN A 310 26.21 -14.00 -39.20
C GLN A 310 24.74 -13.99 -38.76
N LEU A 311 24.34 -12.97 -37.99
CA LEU A 311 22.96 -12.83 -37.53
C LEU A 311 22.01 -12.52 -38.69
N ARG A 312 22.42 -11.66 -39.63
CA ARG A 312 21.68 -11.33 -40.86
C ARG A 312 21.50 -12.52 -41.80
N GLU A 313 22.51 -13.39 -41.88
CA GLU A 313 22.45 -14.61 -42.68
C GLU A 313 21.42 -15.60 -42.08
N LEU A 314 21.34 -15.68 -40.74
CA LEU A 314 20.50 -16.65 -40.05
C LEU A 314 19.07 -16.19 -39.75
N ALA A 315 18.82 -14.90 -39.52
CA ALA A 315 17.54 -14.39 -39.03
C ALA A 315 17.05 -13.13 -39.76
N ASN A 316 15.76 -12.84 -39.61
CA ASN A 316 15.13 -11.58 -39.99
C ASN A 316 14.80 -10.77 -38.72
N LEU A 317 14.73 -9.44 -38.82
CA LEU A 317 14.40 -8.55 -37.71
C LEU A 317 12.99 -7.95 -37.90
N THR A 318 12.09 -8.12 -36.93
CA THR A 318 10.75 -7.52 -36.93
C THR A 318 10.65 -6.48 -35.82
N LEU A 319 10.33 -5.24 -36.18
CA LEU A 319 10.19 -4.10 -35.28
C LEU A 319 8.74 -3.59 -35.27
N ILE A 320 7.96 -3.97 -34.25
CA ILE A 320 6.61 -3.47 -34.04
C ILE A 320 6.69 -2.19 -33.19
N MET A 321 6.60 -1.02 -33.84
CA MET A 321 6.94 0.29 -33.27
C MET A 321 5.75 1.27 -33.19
N GLY A 322 4.63 0.84 -32.60
CA GLY A 322 3.42 1.66 -32.54
C GLY A 322 2.74 1.84 -33.90
N ASN A 323 1.57 2.51 -33.88
CA ASN A 323 0.81 2.80 -35.10
C ASN A 323 1.18 4.17 -35.68
N ARG A 324 1.26 4.26 -37.01
CA ARG A 324 1.57 5.50 -37.72
C ARG A 324 0.94 5.54 -39.11
N ASP A 325 0.41 6.68 -39.51
CA ASP A 325 0.02 6.96 -40.89
C ASP A 325 1.16 7.68 -41.62
N ASP A 326 1.58 8.82 -41.04
CA ASP A 326 2.63 9.73 -41.52
C ASP A 326 3.62 10.06 -40.40
N ILE A 327 4.92 10.10 -40.71
CA ILE A 327 5.99 10.39 -39.74
C ILE A 327 5.99 11.87 -39.36
N ASP A 328 5.65 12.76 -40.29
CA ASP A 328 5.67 14.21 -40.07
C ASP A 328 4.55 14.68 -39.12
N GLN A 329 3.52 13.86 -38.92
CA GLN A 329 2.40 14.13 -38.01
C GLN A 329 2.61 13.57 -36.60
N MET A 330 3.70 12.83 -36.37
CA MET A 330 4.03 12.30 -35.04
C MET A 330 4.64 13.39 -34.15
N SER A 331 4.62 13.19 -32.82
CA SER A 331 5.33 14.09 -31.90
C SER A 331 6.83 14.15 -32.24
N GLY A 332 7.44 15.34 -32.18
CA GLY A 332 8.81 15.56 -32.67
C GLY A 332 9.87 14.60 -32.10
N ALA A 333 9.72 14.17 -30.83
CA ALA A 333 10.62 13.20 -30.22
C ALA A 333 10.44 11.77 -30.78
N ASN A 334 9.19 11.31 -30.96
CA ASN A 334 8.91 9.98 -31.52
C ASN A 334 9.22 9.93 -33.02
N ALA A 335 8.90 11.00 -33.75
CA ALA A 335 9.20 11.15 -35.18
C ALA A 335 10.70 11.09 -35.43
N SER A 336 11.49 11.89 -34.70
CA SER A 336 12.96 11.91 -34.84
C SER A 336 13.59 10.57 -34.46
N TYR A 337 13.08 9.90 -33.42
CA TYR A 337 13.57 8.58 -33.03
C TYR A 337 13.26 7.51 -34.10
N LEU A 338 12.03 7.45 -34.59
CA LEU A 338 11.67 6.53 -35.67
C LEU A 338 12.49 6.78 -36.94
N LEU A 339 12.68 8.04 -37.32
CA LEU A 339 13.51 8.43 -38.46
C LEU A 339 14.97 7.98 -38.26
N SER A 340 15.49 8.04 -37.03
CA SER A 340 16.83 7.54 -36.72
C SER A 340 16.96 6.04 -36.96
N ILE A 341 15.91 5.25 -36.67
CA ILE A 341 15.87 3.81 -36.91
C ILE A 341 15.82 3.52 -38.42
N ILE A 342 14.99 4.24 -39.18
CA ILE A 342 14.90 4.08 -40.64
C ILE A 342 16.24 4.43 -41.31
N LYS A 343 16.91 5.50 -40.85
CA LYS A 343 18.26 5.85 -41.32
C LYS A 343 19.29 4.73 -41.06
N LEU A 344 19.15 3.97 -39.97
CA LEU A 344 20.02 2.83 -39.71
C LEU A 344 19.72 1.65 -40.65
N VAL A 345 18.43 1.40 -40.95
CA VAL A 345 18.02 0.37 -41.92
C VAL A 345 18.64 0.66 -43.29
N ASP A 346 18.61 1.92 -43.73
CA ASP A 346 19.25 2.36 -44.97
C ASP A 346 20.78 2.26 -44.90
N LYS A 347 21.41 2.78 -43.83
CA LYS A 347 22.87 2.76 -43.64
C LYS A 347 23.48 1.35 -43.75
N TYR A 348 22.81 0.33 -43.22
CA TYR A 348 23.32 -1.04 -43.20
C TYR A 348 22.78 -1.92 -44.35
N ASP A 349 22.03 -1.33 -45.29
CA ASP A 349 21.39 -2.03 -46.42
C ASP A 349 20.59 -3.26 -45.97
N LEU A 350 19.61 -3.02 -45.09
CA LEU A 350 18.81 -4.07 -44.45
C LEU A 350 17.46 -4.35 -45.14
N TYR A 351 17.29 -3.88 -46.38
CA TYR A 351 16.11 -4.13 -47.18
C TYR A 351 15.92 -5.64 -47.42
N GLY A 352 14.68 -6.12 -47.30
CA GLY A 352 14.39 -7.55 -47.40
C GLY A 352 14.71 -8.38 -46.14
N GLN A 353 15.26 -7.76 -45.09
CA GLN A 353 15.68 -8.42 -43.83
C GLN A 353 15.02 -7.83 -42.59
N VAL A 354 14.50 -6.60 -42.67
CA VAL A 354 13.86 -5.90 -41.54
C VAL A 354 12.41 -5.55 -41.87
N ALA A 355 11.48 -5.94 -41.00
CA ALA A 355 10.07 -5.58 -41.06
C ALA A 355 9.73 -4.52 -40.03
N TYR A 356 8.94 -3.52 -40.42
CA TYR A 356 8.44 -2.46 -39.53
C TYR A 356 7.03 -2.02 -39.95
N PRO A 357 6.00 -2.88 -39.77
CA PRO A 357 4.63 -2.59 -40.23
C PRO A 357 4.10 -1.29 -39.63
N LYS A 358 3.18 -0.63 -40.36
CA LYS A 358 2.61 0.66 -39.98
C LYS A 358 1.51 0.56 -38.92
N HIS A 359 0.72 -0.52 -38.96
CA HIS A 359 -0.45 -0.69 -38.14
C HIS A 359 -0.50 -2.10 -37.53
N HIS A 360 -0.98 -2.17 -36.30
CA HIS A 360 -1.37 -3.39 -35.60
C HIS A 360 -2.49 -3.05 -34.60
N LYS A 361 -3.33 -4.05 -34.30
CA LYS A 361 -4.32 -4.00 -33.24
C LYS A 361 -3.81 -4.77 -32.02
N GLN A 362 -4.37 -4.49 -30.85
CA GLN A 362 -4.06 -5.24 -29.63
C GLN A 362 -4.37 -6.74 -29.78
N SER A 363 -5.43 -7.08 -30.53
CA SER A 363 -5.80 -8.46 -30.88
C SER A 363 -4.73 -9.19 -31.70
N ASP A 364 -3.87 -8.46 -32.41
CA ASP A 364 -2.87 -9.05 -33.32
C ASP A 364 -1.60 -9.47 -32.57
N VAL A 365 -1.37 -8.93 -31.37
CA VAL A 365 -0.14 -9.15 -30.57
C VAL A 365 0.10 -10.65 -30.28
N PRO A 366 -0.89 -11.44 -29.81
CA PRO A 366 -0.79 -12.90 -29.71
C PRO A 366 -0.27 -13.59 -30.97
N ASP A 367 -0.80 -13.19 -32.13
CA ASP A 367 -0.48 -13.81 -33.41
C ASP A 367 0.92 -13.44 -33.90
N ILE A 368 1.40 -12.24 -33.56
CA ILE A 368 2.79 -11.82 -33.80
C ILE A 368 3.76 -12.69 -32.99
N TYR A 369 3.47 -12.95 -31.70
CA TYR A 369 4.27 -13.86 -30.89
C TYR A 369 4.26 -15.28 -31.43
N ARG A 370 3.08 -15.77 -31.85
CA ARG A 370 2.93 -17.11 -32.46
C ARG A 370 3.77 -17.22 -33.74
N LEU A 371 3.78 -16.20 -34.58
CA LEU A 371 4.61 -16.18 -35.80
C LEU A 371 6.11 -16.23 -35.48
N ALA A 372 6.57 -15.46 -34.49
CA ALA A 372 7.96 -15.49 -34.06
C ALA A 372 8.35 -16.86 -33.47
N ALA A 373 7.49 -17.48 -32.67
CA ALA A 373 7.71 -18.83 -32.15
C ALA A 373 7.74 -19.89 -33.26
N LYS A 374 6.79 -19.81 -34.23
CA LYS A 374 6.68 -20.73 -35.37
C LYS A 374 7.93 -20.71 -36.26
N THR A 375 8.57 -19.55 -36.42
CA THR A 375 9.82 -19.41 -37.18
C THR A 375 11.06 -19.84 -36.40
N LYS A 376 10.91 -20.36 -35.16
CA LYS A 376 12.01 -20.62 -34.21
C LYS A 376 12.84 -19.35 -33.91
N GLY A 377 12.15 -18.23 -33.84
CA GLY A 377 12.68 -16.90 -33.59
C GLY A 377 13.00 -16.61 -32.12
N VAL A 378 13.29 -15.35 -31.81
CA VAL A 378 13.65 -14.88 -30.46
C VAL A 378 12.96 -13.54 -30.20
N PHE A 379 12.42 -13.33 -29.01
CA PHE A 379 11.95 -12.00 -28.59
C PHE A 379 13.08 -11.22 -27.92
N ILE A 380 13.24 -9.94 -28.24
CA ILE A 380 14.24 -9.08 -27.60
C ILE A 380 13.63 -7.82 -26.99
N ASN A 381 14.09 -7.53 -25.77
CA ASN A 381 13.85 -6.30 -25.04
C ASN A 381 15.19 -5.61 -24.68
N PRO A 382 15.68 -4.70 -25.55
CA PRO A 382 17.00 -4.07 -25.39
C PRO A 382 16.98 -2.77 -24.57
N ALA A 383 15.88 -2.45 -23.88
CA ALA A 383 15.67 -1.17 -23.20
C ALA A 383 16.76 -0.86 -22.16
N PHE A 384 17.10 0.43 -21.99
CA PHE A 384 18.14 0.85 -21.04
C PHE A 384 17.80 0.50 -19.59
N ILE A 385 16.52 0.62 -19.25
CA ILE A 385 15.95 0.20 -17.97
C ILE A 385 14.48 -0.16 -18.17
N GLU A 386 14.04 -1.27 -17.59
CA GLU A 386 12.63 -1.66 -17.55
C GLU A 386 12.17 -1.78 -16.09
N PRO A 387 11.67 -0.69 -15.48
CA PRO A 387 11.07 -0.78 -14.18
C PRO A 387 9.81 -1.65 -14.30
N PHE A 388 9.61 -2.55 -13.34
CA PHE A 388 8.43 -3.40 -13.34
C PHE A 388 7.11 -2.59 -13.22
N GLY A 389 7.22 -1.35 -12.71
CA GLY A 389 6.17 -0.35 -12.49
C GLY A 389 4.88 -0.56 -13.26
N LEU A 390 3.90 -1.14 -12.56
CA LEU A 390 2.54 -1.45 -13.00
C LEU A 390 1.78 -0.25 -13.57
N THR A 391 2.28 0.98 -13.52
CA THR A 391 1.67 2.14 -14.20
C THR A 391 1.69 2.08 -15.73
N LEU A 392 2.30 1.06 -16.35
CA LEU A 392 2.42 0.88 -17.80
C LEU A 392 1.84 -0.46 -18.31
N ILE A 393 0.75 -0.97 -17.73
CA ILE A 393 0.21 -2.33 -17.97
C ILE A 393 -0.28 -2.64 -19.41
N GLU A 394 -0.13 -1.74 -20.38
CA GLU A 394 -0.29 -2.11 -21.79
C GLU A 394 0.98 -1.92 -22.63
N PHE A 395 2.04 -1.33 -22.06
CA PHE A 395 3.16 -0.78 -22.83
C PHE A 395 4.56 -1.04 -22.24
N SER A 396 4.67 -1.81 -21.15
CA SER A 396 5.97 -2.26 -20.63
C SER A 396 6.44 -3.55 -21.31
N ASN A 397 7.72 -3.62 -21.67
CA ASN A 397 8.28 -4.77 -22.40
C ASN A 397 8.40 -6.04 -21.53
N VAL A 398 8.03 -5.92 -20.26
CA VAL A 398 8.09 -6.94 -19.22
C VAL A 398 6.90 -7.90 -19.35
N PHE A 399 5.67 -7.39 -19.46
CA PHE A 399 4.47 -8.18 -19.77
C PHE A 399 4.61 -8.88 -21.14
N LEU A 400 5.29 -8.23 -22.07
CA LEU A 400 5.65 -8.77 -23.38
C LEU A 400 6.64 -9.94 -23.29
N ALA A 401 7.57 -9.93 -22.35
CA ALA A 401 8.49 -11.04 -22.12
C ALA A 401 7.79 -12.26 -21.50
N GLU A 402 6.85 -12.03 -20.59
CA GLU A 402 6.01 -13.09 -20.03
C GLU A 402 5.07 -13.68 -21.08
N GLN A 403 4.46 -12.84 -21.93
CA GLN A 403 3.67 -13.32 -23.07
C GLN A 403 4.52 -14.12 -24.06
N ALA A 404 5.70 -13.63 -24.42
CA ALA A 404 6.63 -14.38 -25.27
C ALA A 404 6.90 -15.77 -24.70
N ALA A 405 7.18 -15.86 -23.38
CA ALA A 405 7.38 -17.12 -22.70
C ALA A 405 6.15 -18.04 -22.73
N ALA A 406 4.94 -17.47 -22.63
CA ALA A 406 3.69 -18.22 -22.69
C ALA A 406 3.44 -18.84 -24.08
N TYR A 407 3.92 -18.21 -25.15
CA TYR A 407 3.93 -18.77 -26.51
C TYR A 407 5.19 -19.62 -26.81
N GLY A 408 6.05 -19.85 -25.81
CA GLY A 408 7.25 -20.66 -25.95
C GLY A 408 8.37 -20.00 -26.74
N LEU A 409 8.37 -18.67 -26.85
CA LEU A 409 9.40 -17.88 -27.53
C LEU A 409 10.54 -17.53 -26.56
N PRO A 410 11.79 -17.96 -26.83
CA PRO A 410 12.94 -17.57 -26.01
C PRO A 410 13.17 -16.05 -26.01
N ILE A 411 13.70 -15.54 -24.91
CA ILE A 411 13.86 -14.09 -24.70
C ILE A 411 15.34 -13.65 -24.61
N VAL A 412 15.64 -12.47 -25.13
CA VAL A 412 16.84 -11.69 -24.80
C VAL A 412 16.37 -10.42 -24.11
N ALA A 413 16.78 -10.16 -22.89
CA ALA A 413 16.29 -9.00 -22.14
C ALA A 413 17.41 -8.24 -21.46
N THR A 414 17.18 -6.94 -21.26
CA THR A 414 18.08 -6.09 -20.48
C THR A 414 18.31 -6.63 -19.06
N LYS A 415 19.56 -6.57 -18.60
CA LYS A 415 19.93 -6.87 -17.21
C LYS A 415 19.56 -5.75 -16.22
N ASN A 416 19.02 -4.64 -16.70
CA ASN A 416 18.64 -3.48 -15.90
C ASN A 416 17.11 -3.42 -15.79
N GLY A 417 16.53 -3.91 -14.71
CA GLY A 417 15.07 -3.90 -14.56
C GLY A 417 14.45 -5.15 -13.98
N GLY A 418 13.12 -5.17 -14.05
CA GLY A 418 12.30 -6.33 -13.78
C GLY A 418 12.59 -7.59 -14.62
N PRO A 419 13.12 -7.53 -15.85
CA PRO A 419 13.44 -8.75 -16.61
C PRO A 419 14.41 -9.71 -15.90
N VAL A 420 15.27 -9.22 -14.99
CA VAL A 420 16.19 -10.07 -14.22
C VAL A 420 15.46 -11.05 -13.33
N ASP A 421 14.37 -10.61 -12.68
CA ASP A 421 13.58 -11.47 -11.80
C ASP A 421 12.73 -12.47 -12.59
N ILE A 422 12.20 -12.06 -13.75
CA ILE A 422 11.48 -12.95 -14.67
C ILE A 422 12.42 -14.05 -15.18
N HIS A 423 13.59 -13.66 -15.69
CA HIS A 423 14.57 -14.61 -16.20
C HIS A 423 15.01 -15.62 -15.12
N ARG A 424 15.16 -15.18 -13.86
CA ARG A 424 15.51 -16.06 -12.74
C ARG A 424 14.46 -17.14 -12.47
N VAL A 425 13.18 -16.87 -12.71
CA VAL A 425 12.08 -17.81 -12.48
C VAL A 425 11.82 -18.66 -13.72
N LEU A 426 11.77 -18.05 -14.89
CA LEU A 426 11.42 -18.73 -16.13
C LEU A 426 12.58 -19.51 -16.74
N ASP A 427 13.83 -19.04 -16.62
CA ASP A 427 15.02 -19.59 -17.28
C ASP A 427 14.81 -19.84 -18.79
N ASN A 428 14.17 -18.88 -19.46
CA ASN A 428 13.70 -18.98 -20.84
C ASN A 428 14.49 -18.11 -21.83
N GLY A 429 15.72 -17.72 -21.50
CA GLY A 429 16.43 -16.72 -22.31
C GLY A 429 17.83 -16.33 -21.84
N LEU A 430 18.28 -15.15 -22.26
CA LEU A 430 19.57 -14.56 -21.89
C LEU A 430 19.40 -13.08 -21.47
N LEU A 431 20.21 -12.64 -20.51
CA LEU A 431 20.29 -11.24 -20.10
C LEU A 431 21.48 -10.53 -20.76
N VAL A 432 21.28 -9.28 -21.19
CA VAL A 432 22.28 -8.47 -21.90
C VAL A 432 22.45 -7.09 -21.28
N ASP A 433 23.63 -6.50 -21.44
CA ASP A 433 23.85 -5.08 -21.12
C ASP A 433 23.27 -4.22 -22.26
N PRO A 434 22.30 -3.34 -22.01
CA PRO A 434 21.72 -2.52 -23.07
C PRO A 434 22.69 -1.48 -23.66
N HIS A 435 23.82 -1.20 -22.99
CA HIS A 435 24.86 -0.30 -23.51
C HIS A 435 25.94 -1.02 -24.32
N ASP A 436 25.96 -2.36 -24.28
CA ASP A 436 26.91 -3.18 -25.02
C ASP A 436 26.23 -3.79 -26.26
N GLN A 437 26.50 -3.18 -27.41
CA GLN A 437 25.97 -3.63 -28.69
C GLN A 437 26.42 -5.06 -29.05
N GLN A 438 27.66 -5.44 -28.70
CA GLN A 438 28.21 -6.76 -29.00
C GLN A 438 27.51 -7.81 -28.14
N SER A 439 27.27 -7.52 -26.86
CA SER A 439 26.49 -8.40 -25.96
C SER A 439 25.10 -8.71 -26.51
N ILE A 440 24.41 -7.73 -27.11
CA ILE A 440 23.12 -7.93 -27.76
C ILE A 440 23.25 -8.87 -28.98
N ALA A 441 24.21 -8.60 -29.85
CA ALA A 441 24.44 -9.41 -31.05
C ALA A 441 24.78 -10.87 -30.71
N ASP A 442 25.70 -11.08 -29.77
CA ASP A 442 26.16 -12.41 -29.36
C ASP A 442 25.03 -13.23 -28.71
N ALA A 443 24.21 -12.61 -27.88
CA ALA A 443 23.07 -13.29 -27.25
C ALA A 443 22.01 -13.72 -28.27
N LEU A 444 21.68 -12.83 -29.22
CA LEU A 444 20.76 -13.13 -30.31
C LEU A 444 21.30 -14.25 -31.21
N LEU A 445 22.57 -14.14 -31.61
CA LEU A 445 23.22 -15.14 -32.45
C LEU A 445 23.25 -16.50 -31.76
N LYS A 446 23.57 -16.53 -30.46
CA LYS A 446 23.60 -17.77 -29.68
C LYS A 446 22.23 -18.45 -29.64
N LEU A 447 21.15 -17.71 -29.39
CA LEU A 447 19.80 -18.31 -29.32
C LEU A 447 19.26 -18.74 -30.69
N VAL A 448 19.62 -18.03 -31.77
CA VAL A 448 19.19 -18.39 -33.14
C VAL A 448 20.00 -19.58 -33.69
N SER A 449 21.29 -19.68 -33.36
CA SER A 449 22.17 -20.73 -33.88
C SER A 449 22.12 -22.05 -33.10
N ASP A 450 21.96 -21.99 -31.77
CA ASP A 450 21.92 -23.17 -30.90
C ASP A 450 20.49 -23.68 -30.72
N LYS A 451 20.12 -24.69 -31.53
CA LYS A 451 18.81 -25.35 -31.49
C LYS A 451 18.52 -26.01 -30.14
N GLN A 452 19.53 -26.54 -29.44
CA GLN A 452 19.33 -27.20 -28.15
C GLN A 452 19.02 -26.17 -27.06
N LEU A 453 19.77 -25.07 -27.05
CA LEU A 453 19.50 -23.95 -26.15
C LEU A 453 18.11 -23.37 -26.39
N TRP A 454 17.73 -23.16 -27.66
CA TRP A 454 16.41 -22.64 -28.02
C TRP A 454 15.28 -23.54 -27.51
N ALA A 455 15.38 -24.86 -27.76
CA ALA A 455 14.38 -25.83 -27.31
C ALA A 455 14.28 -25.88 -25.78
N ARG A 456 15.42 -25.82 -25.07
CA ARG A 456 15.45 -25.74 -23.60
C ARG A 456 14.77 -24.48 -23.09
N CYS A 457 15.09 -23.32 -23.65
CA CYS A 457 14.47 -22.04 -23.26
C CYS A 457 12.96 -22.04 -23.50
N ARG A 458 12.49 -22.58 -24.63
CA ARG A 458 11.07 -22.80 -24.91
C ARG A 458 10.41 -23.67 -23.85
N GLN A 459 10.99 -24.83 -23.57
CA GLN A 459 10.44 -25.79 -22.62
C GLN A 459 10.38 -25.22 -21.19
N ASN A 460 11.41 -24.49 -20.78
CA ASN A 460 11.46 -23.82 -19.49
C ASN A 460 10.39 -22.72 -19.37
N GLY A 461 10.26 -21.86 -20.41
CA GLY A 461 9.22 -20.82 -20.48
C GLY A 461 7.82 -21.40 -20.33
N LEU A 462 7.46 -22.38 -21.16
CA LEU A 462 6.15 -23.03 -21.12
C LEU A 462 5.88 -23.74 -19.78
N ARG A 463 6.92 -24.38 -19.20
CA ARG A 463 6.79 -25.08 -17.91
C ARG A 463 6.56 -24.11 -16.76
N ASN A 464 7.25 -22.97 -16.73
CA ASN A 464 7.32 -22.10 -15.54
C ASN A 464 6.36 -20.90 -15.62
N ILE A 465 5.76 -20.60 -16.77
CA ILE A 465 4.94 -19.40 -16.95
C ILE A 465 3.71 -19.35 -16.01
N HIS A 466 3.17 -20.50 -15.61
CA HIS A 466 2.06 -20.58 -14.64
C HIS A 466 2.39 -19.94 -13.28
N LEU A 467 3.68 -19.79 -12.94
CA LEU A 467 4.14 -19.11 -11.71
C LEU A 467 3.85 -17.59 -11.73
N PHE A 468 3.63 -17.01 -12.91
CA PHE A 468 3.19 -15.63 -13.12
C PHE A 468 1.67 -15.56 -13.34
N SER A 469 0.91 -16.47 -12.74
CA SER A 469 -0.56 -16.46 -12.78
C SER A 469 -1.17 -15.79 -11.57
N TRP A 470 -2.37 -15.24 -11.72
CA TRP A 470 -3.11 -14.65 -10.60
C TRP A 470 -3.38 -15.64 -9.45
N PRO A 471 -3.71 -16.93 -9.70
CA PRO A 471 -3.81 -17.93 -8.63
C PRO A 471 -2.50 -18.11 -7.85
N GLU A 472 -1.35 -18.22 -8.52
CA GLU A 472 -0.04 -18.36 -7.84
C GLU A 472 0.35 -17.10 -7.07
N HIS A 473 0.05 -15.91 -7.63
CA HIS A 473 0.16 -14.64 -6.91
C HIS A 473 -0.65 -14.69 -5.62
N CYS A 474 -1.94 -15.05 -5.71
CA CYS A 474 -2.84 -15.07 -4.55
C CYS A 474 -2.43 -16.12 -3.50
N LYS A 475 -1.97 -17.31 -3.90
CA LYS A 475 -1.42 -18.31 -2.97
C LYS A 475 -0.22 -17.74 -2.19
N SER A 476 0.72 -17.13 -2.90
CA SER A 476 1.89 -16.50 -2.29
C SER A 476 1.50 -15.35 -1.35
N TYR A 477 0.55 -14.52 -1.80
CA TYR A 477 -0.02 -13.40 -1.05
C TYR A 477 -0.68 -13.85 0.25
N LEU A 478 -1.64 -14.78 0.18
CA LEU A 478 -2.38 -15.30 1.33
C LEU A 478 -1.45 -16.01 2.32
N ALA A 479 -0.45 -16.75 1.84
CA ALA A 479 0.55 -17.35 2.71
C ALA A 479 1.36 -16.32 3.51
N ARG A 480 1.55 -15.09 2.99
CA ARG A 480 2.18 -14.01 3.76
C ARG A 480 1.22 -13.39 4.77
N ILE A 481 -0.03 -13.17 4.39
CA ILE A 481 -1.07 -12.69 5.32
C ILE A 481 -1.28 -13.66 6.48
N ALA A 482 -1.29 -14.96 6.22
CA ALA A 482 -1.42 -15.99 7.27
C ALA A 482 -0.27 -15.96 8.29
N CYS A 483 0.88 -15.37 7.94
CA CYS A 483 2.00 -15.17 8.88
C CYS A 483 1.83 -13.92 9.76
N CYS A 484 0.89 -13.02 9.43
CA CYS A 484 0.56 -11.87 10.26
C CYS A 484 -0.15 -12.35 11.53
N LYS A 485 0.13 -11.68 12.65
CA LYS A 485 -0.62 -11.97 13.88
C LYS A 485 -2.04 -11.41 13.72
N PRO A 486 -3.10 -12.19 13.96
CA PRO A 486 -4.43 -11.62 13.99
C PRO A 486 -4.50 -10.58 15.10
N ARG A 487 -4.82 -9.35 14.70
CA ARG A 487 -5.06 -8.24 15.62
C ARG A 487 -6.55 -7.96 15.51
N GLN A 488 -7.26 -8.12 16.62
CA GLN A 488 -8.66 -7.69 16.75
C GLN A 488 -8.76 -6.92 18.06
N PRO A 489 -9.63 -5.89 18.13
CA PRO A 489 -9.86 -5.18 19.37
C PRO A 489 -10.30 -6.14 20.48
N GLN A 490 -9.61 -6.09 21.62
CA GLN A 490 -9.86 -7.00 22.75
C GLN A 490 -11.30 -6.85 23.29
N TRP A 491 -11.87 -5.64 23.24
CA TRP A 491 -13.24 -5.37 23.70
C TRP A 491 -14.34 -6.07 22.90
N LYS A 492 -14.04 -6.70 21.76
CA LYS A 492 -15.00 -7.54 21.01
C LYS A 492 -15.06 -9.00 21.50
N LYS A 493 -14.13 -9.46 22.34
CA LYS A 493 -14.25 -10.79 22.95
C LYS A 493 -15.30 -10.70 24.07
N ASN A 494 -16.52 -11.15 23.80
CA ASN A 494 -17.56 -11.28 24.82
C ASN A 494 -17.11 -12.27 25.92
N GLU A 495 -17.39 -11.94 27.18
CA GLU A 495 -17.14 -12.76 28.38
C GLU A 495 -18.09 -13.97 28.54
N GLU A 496 -18.86 -14.32 27.52
CA GLU A 496 -19.72 -15.51 27.58
C GLU A 496 -18.95 -16.75 27.09
N GLY A 497 -18.27 -17.37 28.06
CA GLY A 497 -18.07 -18.82 28.10
C GLY A 497 -16.80 -19.35 27.45
N PHE A 498 -15.65 -19.16 28.10
CA PHE A 498 -14.68 -20.24 28.40
C PHE A 498 -13.76 -19.73 29.51
N GLN A 499 -14.07 -20.08 30.76
CA GLN A 499 -13.12 -19.97 31.87
C GLN A 499 -11.99 -20.98 31.63
N ASN A 500 -10.89 -20.53 31.03
CA ASN A 500 -9.58 -21.02 31.43
C ASN A 500 -9.04 -19.98 32.41
N SER A 501 -9.13 -20.31 33.70
CA SER A 501 -8.54 -19.53 34.78
C SER A 501 -7.02 -19.62 34.69
N GLU A 502 -6.39 -18.63 34.06
CA GLU A 502 -5.02 -18.24 34.41
C GLU A 502 -5.05 -16.79 34.84
N SER A 503 -4.54 -16.57 36.05
CA SER A 503 -4.54 -15.31 36.78
C SER A 503 -3.74 -14.24 36.03
N ASP A 504 -4.41 -13.14 35.67
CA ASP A 504 -3.78 -11.88 35.29
C ASP A 504 -2.95 -11.33 36.46
N SER A 505 -1.64 -11.58 36.44
CA SER A 505 -0.64 -10.92 37.28
C SER A 505 0.51 -10.44 36.38
N PRO A 506 1.00 -9.20 36.55
CA PRO A 506 1.87 -8.53 35.58
C PRO A 506 3.32 -9.04 35.73
N GLY A 507 3.62 -10.14 35.03
CA GLY A 507 4.90 -10.81 35.16
C GLY A 507 5.36 -11.60 33.94
N ASP A 508 4.82 -11.38 32.75
CA ASP A 508 5.20 -12.17 31.57
C ASP A 508 5.45 -11.33 30.32
N SER A 509 6.69 -10.86 30.20
CA SER A 509 7.26 -10.54 28.90
C SER A 509 8.59 -11.26 28.78
N LEU A 510 8.54 -12.38 28.05
CA LEU A 510 9.65 -13.23 27.59
C LEU A 510 10.11 -14.35 28.55
N ARG A 511 9.33 -15.44 28.58
CA ARG A 511 9.83 -16.82 28.46
C ARG A 511 8.82 -17.60 27.59
N ASP A 512 9.13 -17.75 26.31
CA ASP A 512 9.53 -19.01 25.67
C ASP A 512 8.29 -19.73 25.09
N ILE A 513 8.14 -19.87 23.77
CA ILE A 513 8.90 -20.84 22.96
C ILE A 513 9.06 -22.16 23.71
N GLN A 514 7.96 -22.88 23.89
CA GLN A 514 7.91 -24.34 23.89
C GLN A 514 6.46 -24.79 23.77
N ASP A 515 5.99 -25.00 22.54
CA ASP A 515 5.24 -26.21 22.20
C ASP A 515 5.19 -26.40 20.68
N LEU A 516 6.29 -26.92 20.17
CA LEU A 516 6.22 -28.03 19.23
C LEU A 516 6.74 -29.25 20.01
N SER A 517 5.83 -29.97 20.67
CA SER A 517 6.09 -31.35 21.06
C SER A 517 4.87 -32.22 20.71
N LEU A 518 4.86 -32.70 19.47
CA LEU A 518 4.17 -33.94 19.15
C LEU A 518 4.87 -35.08 19.90
N ASN A 519 4.22 -35.62 20.92
CA ASN A 519 4.54 -36.96 21.44
C ASN A 519 3.55 -37.96 20.84
N LEU A 520 3.86 -38.45 19.63
CA LEU A 520 3.43 -39.76 19.19
C LEU A 520 4.68 -40.62 19.07
N ASN A 521 4.86 -41.49 20.06
CA ASN A 521 5.95 -42.43 20.15
C ASN A 521 5.50 -43.75 19.51
N ILE A 522 6.00 -44.08 18.31
CA ILE A 522 6.10 -45.46 17.79
C ILE A 522 7.29 -45.53 16.81
N GLY A 523 8.27 -46.35 17.17
CA GLY A 523 8.99 -47.23 16.23
C GLY A 523 10.15 -46.68 15.40
N ARG A 524 11.38 -46.98 15.84
CA ARG A 524 12.63 -46.97 15.04
C ARG A 524 12.50 -47.72 13.70
N LYS A 525 12.98 -47.11 12.61
CA LYS A 525 13.91 -47.73 11.63
C LYS A 525 14.61 -46.65 10.77
N LYS A 526 15.92 -46.85 10.55
CA LYS A 526 16.82 -46.02 9.72
C LYS A 526 16.35 -45.97 8.25
N MET A 527 16.59 -44.86 7.54
CA MET A 527 17.19 -44.85 6.19
C MET A 527 17.56 -43.41 5.74
N GLU A 528 18.47 -43.37 4.76
CA GLU A 528 19.37 -42.30 4.32
C GLU A 528 18.74 -41.11 3.56
N ASP A 529 19.60 -40.11 3.35
CA ASP A 529 19.48 -38.92 2.50
C ASP A 529 18.65 -39.09 1.22
N ASN A 530 17.79 -38.10 0.94
CA ASN A 530 17.73 -37.45 -0.37
C ASN A 530 16.99 -36.11 -0.31
N ALA A 531 17.53 -35.16 -1.08
CA ALA A 531 16.93 -33.86 -1.34
C ALA A 531 15.63 -33.99 -2.17
N VAL A 532 14.88 -32.87 -2.21
CA VAL A 532 13.56 -32.64 -2.84
C VAL A 532 12.43 -32.69 -1.81
N ASP A 533 11.93 -31.52 -1.41
CA ASP A 533 10.54 -31.11 -1.67
C ASP A 533 10.17 -29.82 -0.89
N GLY A 534 10.07 -28.69 -1.62
CA GLY A 534 9.72 -27.38 -1.08
C GLY A 534 8.26 -26.98 -1.34
N LYS A 535 7.50 -27.75 -2.12
CA LYS A 535 6.14 -27.39 -2.57
C LYS A 535 5.06 -27.78 -1.54
N ASN A 536 5.23 -28.91 -0.86
CA ASN A 536 4.21 -29.46 0.06
C ASN A 536 4.01 -28.68 1.38
N LYS A 537 4.89 -27.73 1.74
CA LYS A 537 4.69 -26.89 2.94
C LYS A 537 3.73 -25.71 2.71
N LEU A 538 3.57 -25.25 1.47
CA LEU A 538 2.73 -24.09 1.15
C LEU A 538 1.24 -24.49 1.08
N GLU A 539 0.92 -25.63 0.47
CA GLU A 539 -0.45 -26.14 0.37
C GLU A 539 -1.05 -26.50 1.75
N ASN A 540 -0.24 -27.07 2.65
CA ASN A 540 -0.68 -27.39 4.00
C ASN A 540 -1.03 -26.15 4.85
N ALA A 541 -0.37 -25.01 4.63
CA ALA A 541 -0.69 -23.77 5.34
C ALA A 541 -2.06 -23.19 4.89
N VAL A 542 -2.38 -23.27 3.60
CA VAL A 542 -3.66 -22.83 3.04
C VAL A 542 -4.81 -23.75 3.51
N LEU A 543 -4.57 -25.07 3.60
CA LEU A 543 -5.54 -26.04 4.13
C LEU A 543 -5.75 -25.94 5.66
N THR A 544 -4.81 -25.37 6.40
CA THR A 544 -4.97 -25.18 7.85
C THR A 544 -5.95 -24.05 8.16
N LEU A 545 -6.07 -23.05 7.29
CA LEU A 545 -7.08 -21.99 7.39
C LEU A 545 -8.50 -22.52 7.14
N SER A 546 -8.69 -23.50 6.25
CA SER A 546 -10.01 -24.07 5.95
C SER A 546 -10.52 -25.03 7.03
N LYS A 547 -9.64 -25.72 7.76
CA LYS A 547 -10.05 -26.68 8.82
C LYS A 547 -10.37 -26.03 10.16
N GLY A 548 -9.95 -24.79 10.42
CA GLY A 548 -10.24 -24.07 11.67
C GLY A 548 -11.70 -23.63 11.85
N ALA A 549 -12.52 -23.68 10.79
CA ALA A 549 -13.91 -23.23 10.78
C ALA A 549 -14.95 -24.37 10.85
N MET A 550 -14.52 -25.64 10.73
CA MET A 550 -15.42 -26.78 10.50
C MET A 550 -15.67 -27.62 11.77
N GLY A 551 -16.20 -26.98 12.82
CA GLY A 551 -16.47 -27.66 14.09
C GLY A 551 -17.71 -27.15 14.81
N GLY A 552 -18.91 -27.34 14.24
CA GLY A 552 -20.14 -27.11 14.99
C GLY A 552 -21.41 -26.94 14.18
N LEU A 553 -21.88 -27.98 13.49
CA LEU A 553 -23.32 -28.09 13.19
C LEU A 553 -23.87 -29.36 13.85
N ARG A 554 -24.60 -29.18 14.95
CA ARG A 554 -25.61 -30.14 15.39
C ARG A 554 -26.97 -29.44 15.35
N LYS A 555 -27.87 -30.07 14.59
CA LYS A 555 -29.31 -29.79 14.54
C LYS A 555 -29.89 -29.85 15.95
N ASP A 556 -30.69 -28.86 16.32
CA ASP A 556 -31.84 -29.07 17.18
C ASP A 556 -32.98 -28.12 16.82
N GLY A 557 -34.20 -28.65 16.92
CA GLY A 557 -35.39 -28.16 16.26
C GLY A 557 -36.14 -27.04 16.98
N ASP A 558 -36.78 -26.22 16.14
CA ASP A 558 -38.11 -25.62 16.26
C ASP A 558 -38.65 -25.25 17.66
N LYS A 559 -38.68 -23.94 17.93
CA LYS A 559 -39.83 -23.26 18.54
C LYS A 559 -39.77 -21.75 18.29
N VAL A 560 -40.71 -21.30 17.47
CA VAL A 560 -41.00 -19.90 17.14
C VAL A 560 -41.37 -19.11 18.41
N ARG A 561 -40.57 -18.09 18.75
CA ARG A 561 -40.97 -16.91 19.51
C ARG A 561 -40.20 -15.72 18.97
N GLY A 562 -40.92 -14.78 18.37
CA GLY A 562 -40.34 -13.50 17.97
C GLY A 562 -40.02 -12.68 19.20
N ASP A 563 -38.84 -12.06 19.22
CA ASP A 563 -38.48 -10.95 20.09
C ASP A 563 -37.28 -10.19 19.50
N ASP A 564 -37.33 -8.87 19.63
CA ASP A 564 -36.35 -7.88 19.21
C ASP A 564 -34.93 -8.18 19.72
N TYR A 565 -33.98 -8.42 18.83
CA TYR A 565 -32.55 -8.48 19.18
C TYR A 565 -31.80 -7.27 18.63
N THR A 566 -31.79 -6.20 19.42
CA THR A 566 -30.82 -5.11 19.29
C THR A 566 -29.54 -5.49 20.05
N THR A 567 -28.40 -5.42 19.37
CA THR A 567 -27.07 -5.72 19.93
C THR A 567 -26.72 -4.80 21.11
N SER A 568 -26.61 -5.40 22.29
CA SER A 568 -26.29 -4.73 23.56
C SER A 568 -24.80 -4.38 23.67
N SER A 569 -24.42 -3.15 23.32
CA SER A 569 -23.09 -2.61 23.61
C SER A 569 -23.04 -2.03 25.04
N LYS A 570 -21.99 -2.33 25.81
CA LYS A 570 -21.78 -1.96 27.24
C LYS A 570 -21.77 -0.44 27.58
N PHE A 571 -22.14 0.46 26.65
CA PHE A 571 -22.19 1.91 26.89
C PHE A 571 -23.55 2.55 26.46
N PRO A 572 -24.64 2.30 27.19
CA PRO A 572 -25.97 2.85 26.85
C PRO A 572 -26.07 4.37 26.98
N SER A 573 -25.25 5.00 27.84
CA SER A 573 -25.25 6.45 28.07
C SER A 573 -24.73 7.27 26.88
N LEU A 574 -23.78 6.73 26.12
CA LEU A 574 -23.19 7.40 24.95
C LEU A 574 -24.18 7.49 23.78
N ARG A 575 -25.08 6.50 23.62
CA ARG A 575 -26.13 6.54 22.59
C ARG A 575 -27.17 7.65 22.82
N ARG A 576 -27.23 8.25 24.02
CA ARG A 576 -28.10 9.41 24.32
C ARG A 576 -27.47 10.74 23.95
N ARG A 577 -26.15 10.80 23.71
CA ARG A 577 -25.44 12.03 23.33
C ARG A 577 -25.68 12.32 21.85
N LYS A 578 -26.15 13.52 21.54
CA LYS A 578 -26.32 14.01 20.17
C LYS A 578 -24.99 14.48 19.59
N TYR A 579 -24.16 15.12 20.40
CA TYR A 579 -22.85 15.63 20.01
C TYR A 579 -21.78 15.23 21.03
N ILE A 580 -20.53 15.12 20.58
CA ILE A 580 -19.37 14.91 21.45
C ILE A 580 -18.38 16.05 21.23
N PHE A 581 -18.08 16.80 22.28
CA PHE A 581 -17.13 17.91 22.26
C PHE A 581 -15.76 17.39 22.69
N VAL A 582 -14.81 17.41 21.78
CA VAL A 582 -13.41 17.03 22.01
C VAL A 582 -12.61 18.31 22.25
N ILE A 583 -12.07 18.47 23.45
CA ILE A 583 -11.25 19.62 23.82
C ILE A 583 -9.79 19.22 23.65
N ALA A 584 -9.17 19.64 22.54
CA ALA A 584 -7.81 19.28 22.12
C ALA A 584 -6.96 20.53 21.89
N VAL A 585 -7.07 21.49 22.81
CA VAL A 585 -6.39 22.77 22.74
C VAL A 585 -5.03 22.66 23.42
N ASP A 586 -3.96 23.07 22.74
CA ASP A 586 -2.61 23.11 23.30
C ASP A 586 -2.31 24.54 23.77
N CYS A 587 -2.30 24.75 25.10
CA CYS A 587 -2.08 26.06 25.70
C CYS A 587 -0.68 26.20 26.31
N ASP A 588 -0.26 27.45 26.45
CA ASP A 588 1.04 27.83 27.01
C ASP A 588 1.09 27.62 28.52
N THR A 589 -0.05 27.87 29.19
CA THR A 589 -0.19 27.70 30.63
C THR A 589 -1.37 26.79 30.97
N THR A 590 -1.28 26.12 32.12
CA THR A 590 -2.37 25.29 32.64
C THR A 590 -3.58 26.11 33.03
N SER A 591 -3.41 27.39 33.43
CA SER A 591 -4.50 28.31 33.72
C SER A 591 -5.31 28.64 32.46
N ASP A 592 -4.65 28.97 31.35
CA ASP A 592 -5.35 29.29 30.10
C ASP A 592 -6.13 28.08 29.60
N PHE A 593 -5.52 26.89 29.68
CA PHE A 593 -6.19 25.64 29.32
C PHE A 593 -7.43 25.38 30.17
N LEU A 594 -7.34 25.62 31.48
CA LEU A 594 -8.45 25.46 32.42
C LEU A 594 -9.59 26.44 32.14
N GLU A 595 -9.27 27.69 31.82
CA GLU A 595 -10.25 28.72 31.47
C GLU A 595 -11.02 28.34 30.20
N ILE A 596 -10.32 27.90 29.16
CA ILE A 596 -10.92 27.42 27.91
C ILE A 596 -11.79 26.19 28.17
N LEU A 597 -11.28 25.23 28.96
CA LEU A 597 -12.01 24.02 29.33
C LEU A 597 -13.35 24.34 29.99
N LYS A 598 -13.34 25.18 31.04
CA LYS A 598 -14.57 25.63 31.73
C LYS A 598 -15.52 26.31 30.76
N MET A 599 -14.99 27.20 29.93
CA MET A 599 -15.80 27.97 28.99
C MET A 599 -16.52 27.10 27.97
N VAL A 600 -15.84 26.09 27.40
CA VAL A 600 -16.47 25.15 26.44
C VAL A 600 -17.55 24.32 27.14
N VAL A 601 -17.27 23.84 28.36
CA VAL A 601 -18.23 23.06 29.16
C VAL A 601 -19.46 23.90 29.51
N ASP A 602 -19.27 25.16 29.93
CA ASP A 602 -20.35 26.08 30.29
C ASP A 602 -21.24 26.40 29.06
N VAL A 603 -20.64 26.74 27.92
CA VAL A 603 -21.38 27.04 26.68
C VAL A 603 -22.22 25.84 26.22
N ALA A 604 -21.69 24.62 26.37
CA ALA A 604 -22.40 23.40 26.04
C ALA A 604 -23.55 23.09 27.02
N ASN A 605 -23.33 23.29 28.33
CA ASN A 605 -24.32 22.99 29.36
C ASN A 605 -25.51 23.97 29.38
N VAL A 606 -25.28 25.25 29.03
CA VAL A 606 -26.33 26.29 29.02
C VAL A 606 -27.46 25.97 28.02
N ASN A 607 -27.19 25.22 26.95
CA ASN A 607 -28.16 25.00 25.86
C ASN A 607 -28.56 23.53 25.63
N SER A 608 -27.97 22.56 26.32
CA SER A 608 -28.08 21.14 25.94
C SER A 608 -27.81 20.15 27.08
N ALA A 609 -28.42 20.37 28.25
CA ALA A 609 -28.26 19.51 29.42
C ALA A 609 -28.48 18.02 29.08
N GLY A 610 -27.41 17.22 29.15
CA GLY A 610 -27.41 15.78 28.89
C GLY A 610 -27.21 15.34 27.43
N LEU A 611 -27.32 16.25 26.44
CA LEU A 611 -27.19 15.91 25.02
C LEU A 611 -25.76 16.01 24.47
N VAL A 612 -24.86 16.71 25.16
CA VAL A 612 -23.45 16.84 24.79
C VAL A 612 -22.59 15.96 25.68
N GLY A 613 -21.73 15.15 25.07
CA GLY A 613 -20.66 14.44 25.76
C GLY A 613 -19.33 15.17 25.64
N PHE A 614 -18.38 14.89 26.53
CA PHE A 614 -17.07 15.56 26.57
C PHE A 614 -15.92 14.56 26.51
N ILE A 615 -14.95 14.84 25.64
CA ILE A 615 -13.65 14.19 25.61
C ILE A 615 -12.58 15.24 25.82
N LEU A 616 -11.66 15.00 26.74
CA LEU A 616 -10.47 15.84 26.90
C LEU A 616 -9.27 15.14 26.26
N SER A 617 -8.56 15.82 25.36
CA SER A 617 -7.50 15.23 24.53
C SER A 617 -6.19 16.01 24.59
N THR A 618 -5.20 15.49 25.31
CA THR A 618 -3.98 16.24 25.66
C THR A 618 -2.70 15.38 25.62
N ALA A 619 -1.54 16.05 25.68
CA ALA A 619 -0.25 15.42 25.92
C ALA A 619 -0.01 15.00 27.38
N MET A 620 -0.91 15.37 28.29
CA MET A 620 -0.78 15.14 29.73
C MET A 620 -1.12 13.70 30.10
N THR A 621 -0.56 13.25 31.22
CA THR A 621 -0.92 12.00 31.89
C THR A 621 -2.29 12.12 32.56
N ILE A 622 -2.91 10.98 32.90
CA ILE A 622 -4.17 10.98 33.66
C ILE A 622 -4.03 11.61 35.05
N SER A 623 -2.85 11.49 35.68
CA SER A 623 -2.58 12.10 36.98
C SER A 623 -2.55 13.63 36.89
N GLU A 624 -1.88 14.17 35.86
CA GLU A 624 -1.83 15.61 35.61
C GLU A 624 -3.23 16.15 35.26
N ILE A 625 -4.01 15.40 34.47
CA ILE A 625 -5.41 15.76 34.16
C ILE A 625 -6.25 15.81 35.43
N ASN A 626 -6.19 14.78 36.29
CA ASN A 626 -6.95 14.77 37.53
C ASN A 626 -6.56 15.94 38.45
N SER A 627 -5.27 16.26 38.54
CA SER A 627 -4.80 17.43 39.31
C SER A 627 -5.34 18.75 38.74
N LEU A 628 -5.38 18.87 37.41
CA LEU A 628 -5.89 20.05 36.71
C LEU A 628 -7.41 20.20 36.88
N LEU A 629 -8.18 19.13 36.72
CA LEU A 629 -9.63 19.17 36.90
C LEU A 629 -10.01 19.50 38.34
N ASN A 630 -9.31 18.90 39.32
CA ASN A 630 -9.49 19.19 40.73
C ASN A 630 -9.16 20.65 41.09
N SER A 631 -8.06 21.21 40.55
CA SER A 631 -7.73 22.62 40.78
C SER A 631 -8.72 23.58 40.14
N GLY A 632 -9.40 23.14 39.07
CA GLY A 632 -10.49 23.87 38.45
C GLY A 632 -11.88 23.68 39.05
N GLY A 633 -12.07 22.72 39.95
CA GLY A 633 -13.40 22.38 40.48
C GLY A 633 -14.31 21.68 39.45
N LEU A 634 -13.73 21.02 38.43
CA LEU A 634 -14.46 20.17 37.48
C LEU A 634 -14.39 18.71 37.93
N ASN A 635 -15.49 17.97 37.82
CA ASN A 635 -15.50 16.56 38.19
C ASN A 635 -15.03 15.70 37.00
N PRO A 636 -14.01 14.83 37.16
CA PRO A 636 -13.60 13.91 36.10
C PRO A 636 -14.72 13.01 35.56
N LEU A 637 -15.77 12.75 36.37
CA LEU A 637 -16.95 11.98 35.95
C LEU A 637 -17.88 12.73 34.97
N ASP A 638 -17.70 14.04 34.80
CA ASP A 638 -18.46 14.83 33.82
C ASP A 638 -17.98 14.57 32.38
N PHE A 639 -16.82 13.94 32.22
CA PHE A 639 -16.24 13.57 30.93
C PHE A 639 -16.57 12.12 30.57
N ASP A 640 -16.78 11.86 29.28
CA ASP A 640 -17.06 10.51 28.78
C ASP A 640 -15.76 9.73 28.48
N ALA A 641 -14.67 10.42 28.10
CA ALA A 641 -13.34 9.82 27.94
C ALA A 641 -12.19 10.84 28.05
N PHE A 642 -11.00 10.34 28.35
CA PHE A 642 -9.74 11.08 28.36
C PHE A 642 -8.74 10.46 27.38
N ILE A 643 -8.28 11.24 26.40
CA ILE A 643 -7.17 10.90 25.52
C ILE A 643 -5.91 11.53 26.12
N CYS A 644 -5.02 10.69 26.64
CA CYS A 644 -3.83 11.10 27.39
C CYS A 644 -2.55 10.79 26.62
N ASN A 645 -1.43 11.38 27.07
CA ASN A 645 -0.09 11.06 26.57
C ASN A 645 -0.01 11.12 25.04
N SER A 646 -0.59 12.19 24.47
CA SER A 646 -0.67 12.46 23.03
C SER A 646 -1.38 11.35 22.23
N GLY A 647 -2.33 10.66 22.85
CA GLY A 647 -3.16 9.64 22.20
C GLY A 647 -2.65 8.20 22.33
N SER A 648 -1.62 7.97 23.15
CA SER A 648 -1.14 6.61 23.45
C SER A 648 -1.97 5.91 24.54
N ASN A 649 -2.69 6.65 25.37
CA ASN A 649 -3.52 6.11 26.43
C ASN A 649 -4.94 6.68 26.35
N LEU A 650 -5.92 5.82 26.62
CA LEU A 650 -7.33 6.18 26.64
C LEU A 650 -7.94 5.71 27.97
N TYR A 651 -8.61 6.61 28.67
CA TYR A 651 -9.25 6.34 29.95
C TYR A 651 -10.74 6.66 29.90
N TYR A 652 -11.56 5.83 30.56
CA TYR A 652 -13.00 6.02 30.69
C TYR A 652 -13.35 6.17 32.18
N PRO A 653 -13.99 7.26 32.61
CA PRO A 653 -14.25 7.50 34.04
C PRO A 653 -15.16 6.46 34.71
N SER A 654 -15.99 5.78 33.92
CA SER A 654 -16.97 4.78 34.39
C SER A 654 -16.48 3.33 34.32
N SER A 655 -15.27 3.05 33.84
CA SER A 655 -14.70 1.69 33.81
C SER A 655 -13.32 1.66 34.45
N SER A 656 -13.11 0.78 35.43
CA SER A 656 -11.80 0.53 36.07
C SER A 656 -10.75 -0.11 35.15
N SER A 657 -11.11 -0.45 33.90
CA SER A 657 -10.21 -1.09 32.95
C SER A 657 -9.47 -0.05 32.08
N VAL A 658 -8.15 0.01 32.24
CA VAL A 658 -7.24 0.60 31.24
C VAL A 658 -7.13 -0.42 30.10
N ASP A 659 -7.46 -0.03 28.88
CA ASP A 659 -7.35 -0.92 27.71
C ASP A 659 -5.87 -1.27 27.50
N SER A 660 -5.51 -2.53 27.73
CA SER A 660 -4.13 -3.01 27.79
C SER A 660 -3.72 -3.63 26.46
N GLY A 661 -3.08 -2.81 25.62
CA GLY A 661 -2.34 -3.28 24.45
C GLY A 661 -1.03 -4.02 24.78
N LEU A 662 -0.20 -4.30 23.78
CA LEU A 662 1.08 -5.01 23.96
C LEU A 662 2.21 -4.06 24.42
N PRO A 663 2.97 -4.37 25.49
CA PRO A 663 3.93 -3.44 26.11
C PRO A 663 5.01 -2.87 25.17
N PHE A 664 5.26 -1.56 25.27
CA PHE A 664 6.29 -0.78 24.54
C PHE A 664 7.69 -0.86 25.18
N ILE A 665 8.12 -2.05 25.64
CA ILE A 665 9.22 -2.22 26.62
C ILE A 665 10.65 -2.07 26.02
N GLY A 666 10.79 -1.94 24.70
CA GLY A 666 12.09 -1.90 24.02
C GLY A 666 12.71 -0.53 23.75
N LEU A 667 11.89 0.53 23.66
CA LEU A 667 12.33 1.85 23.16
C LEU A 667 13.23 2.60 24.14
N ARG A 668 12.98 2.45 25.45
CA ARG A 668 13.64 3.21 26.53
C ARG A 668 15.15 3.25 26.41
N LYS A 669 15.82 2.10 26.23
CA LYS A 669 17.30 2.04 26.14
C LYS A 669 17.85 2.86 24.96
N THR A 670 17.15 2.89 23.83
CA THR A 670 17.62 3.62 22.65
C THR A 670 17.38 5.12 22.81
N LEU A 671 16.22 5.51 23.34
CA LEU A 671 15.88 6.91 23.61
C LEU A 671 16.79 7.52 24.69
N VAL A 672 17.11 6.77 25.74
CA VAL A 672 18.08 7.19 26.77
C VAL A 672 19.46 7.41 26.15
N ARG A 673 19.93 6.52 25.27
CA ARG A 673 21.21 6.72 24.55
C ARG A 673 21.19 7.93 23.63
N TRP A 674 20.08 8.17 22.95
CA TRP A 674 19.91 9.36 22.14
C TRP A 674 19.97 10.63 23.00
N ALA A 675 19.25 10.68 24.13
CA ALA A 675 19.27 11.80 25.06
C ALA A 675 20.69 12.05 25.62
N ILE A 676 21.43 11.00 25.99
CA ILE A 676 22.84 11.10 26.41
C ILE A 676 23.68 11.71 25.28
N SER A 677 23.55 11.22 24.04
CA SER A 677 24.31 11.76 22.90
C SER A 677 24.00 13.24 22.63
N VAL A 678 22.77 13.71 22.88
CA VAL A 678 22.41 15.12 22.74
C VAL A 678 23.08 15.96 23.84
N ASN A 679 23.07 15.46 25.07
CA ASN A 679 23.70 16.12 26.21
C ASN A 679 25.24 16.21 26.03
N ASP A 680 25.87 15.14 25.56
CA ASP A 680 27.33 15.07 25.37
C ASP A 680 27.83 16.03 24.28
N LYS A 681 27.08 16.19 23.18
CA LYS A 681 27.47 17.04 22.05
C LYS A 681 27.47 18.54 22.38
N ASN A 682 26.61 18.95 23.31
CA ASN A 682 26.34 20.36 23.56
C ASN A 682 27.10 20.90 24.79
N GLY A 683 27.76 20.06 25.58
CA GLY A 683 28.67 20.46 26.68
C GLY A 683 28.04 21.26 27.83
N GLN A 684 26.74 21.57 27.77
CA GLN A 684 26.00 22.40 28.72
C GLN A 684 24.91 21.59 29.43
N GLY A 685 25.29 20.82 30.45
CA GLY A 685 24.35 20.15 31.36
C GLY A 685 23.38 19.14 30.70
N LYS A 686 22.35 18.73 31.45
CA LYS A 686 21.28 17.84 30.94
C LYS A 686 20.25 18.69 30.17
N ILE A 687 20.31 18.66 28.84
CA ILE A 687 19.38 19.33 27.90
C ILE A 687 18.11 18.49 27.72
N VAL A 688 18.27 17.17 27.60
CA VAL A 688 17.19 16.20 27.51
C VAL A 688 17.29 15.22 28.68
N GLU A 689 16.19 15.03 29.40
CA GLU A 689 16.10 14.11 30.53
C GLU A 689 14.79 13.32 30.51
N GLU A 690 14.78 12.17 31.17
CA GLU A 690 13.59 11.33 31.27
C GLU A 690 12.52 11.97 32.16
N ASP A 691 11.28 12.03 31.68
CA ASP A 691 10.14 12.49 32.46
C ASP A 691 9.49 11.30 33.17
N GLU A 692 10.09 10.85 34.28
CA GLU A 692 9.62 9.68 35.04
C GLU A 692 8.09 9.73 35.35
N PRO A 693 7.50 10.85 35.80
CA PRO A 693 6.04 10.97 35.96
C PRO A 693 5.23 10.83 34.67
N GLY A 694 5.81 11.17 33.52
CA GLY A 694 5.20 11.12 32.20
C GLY A 694 5.29 9.76 31.50
N LEU A 695 6.02 8.80 32.08
CA LEU A 695 6.18 7.47 31.50
C LEU A 695 4.90 6.64 31.62
N SER A 696 4.58 5.89 30.57
CA SER A 696 3.53 4.88 30.58
C SER A 696 3.96 3.65 29.78
N SER A 697 3.14 2.59 29.82
CA SER A 697 3.36 1.39 29.01
C SER A 697 3.42 1.66 27.50
N TYR A 698 2.92 2.81 27.02
CA TYR A 698 2.83 3.19 25.61
C TYR A 698 3.32 4.61 25.33
N CYS A 699 3.93 5.29 26.30
CA CYS A 699 4.47 6.61 26.13
C CYS A 699 5.83 6.70 26.82
N PHE A 700 6.85 7.02 26.05
CA PHE A 700 8.13 7.42 26.60
C PHE A 700 8.26 8.93 26.55
N ALA A 701 8.22 9.56 27.72
CA ALA A 701 8.24 11.00 27.86
C ALA A 701 9.65 11.52 28.23
N LEU A 702 10.05 12.62 27.61
CA LEU A 702 11.32 13.30 27.84
C LEU A 702 11.06 14.78 28.11
N LYS A 703 11.73 15.37 29.11
CA LYS A 703 11.80 16.82 29.31
C LYS A 703 12.95 17.40 28.51
N VAL A 704 12.70 18.58 27.97
CA VAL A 704 13.63 19.36 27.17
C VAL A 704 13.76 20.74 27.80
N LYS A 705 14.99 21.15 28.12
CA LYS A 705 15.24 22.48 28.69
C LYS A 705 15.31 23.57 27.63
N ASP A 706 15.91 23.25 26.49
CA ASP A 706 16.06 24.16 25.37
C ASP A 706 15.72 23.45 24.05
N SER A 707 14.60 23.85 23.45
CA SER A 707 14.09 23.28 22.20
C SER A 707 14.94 23.65 20.99
N SER A 708 15.80 24.68 21.07
CA SER A 708 16.68 25.11 19.98
C SER A 708 17.91 24.20 19.83
N LEU A 709 18.27 23.47 20.89
CA LEU A 709 19.42 22.56 20.94
C LEU A 709 19.09 21.13 20.51
N ILE A 710 17.82 20.85 20.22
CA ILE A 710 17.34 19.55 19.75
C ILE A 710 16.94 19.62 18.28
N PRO A 711 17.08 18.50 17.52
CA PRO A 711 16.71 18.48 16.12
C PRO A 711 15.20 18.75 15.93
N PRO A 712 14.78 19.29 14.78
CA PRO A 712 13.36 19.32 14.41
C PRO A 712 12.74 17.92 14.37
N VAL A 713 11.42 17.84 14.54
CA VAL A 713 10.66 16.56 14.61
C VAL A 713 10.98 15.62 13.45
N LYS A 714 11.09 16.17 12.24
CA LYS A 714 11.44 15.42 11.03
C LYS A 714 12.79 14.71 11.15
N GLU A 715 13.83 15.43 11.56
CA GLU A 715 15.17 14.87 11.71
C GLU A 715 15.21 13.86 12.86
N LEU A 716 14.48 14.11 13.95
CA LEU A 716 14.36 13.14 15.03
C LEU A 716 13.65 11.86 14.58
N ARG A 717 12.55 11.97 13.82
CA ARG A 717 11.84 10.82 13.23
C ARG A 717 12.76 10.03 12.30
N LYS A 718 13.52 10.70 11.44
CA LYS A 718 14.53 10.08 10.58
C LYS A 718 15.59 9.31 11.38
N LEU A 719 16.11 9.89 12.47
CA LEU A 719 17.06 9.22 13.36
C LEU A 719 16.47 7.95 14.00
N MET A 720 15.19 7.99 14.41
CA MET A 720 14.49 6.82 14.94
C MET A 720 14.33 5.74 13.88
N ARG A 721 13.90 6.11 12.66
CA ARG A 721 13.77 5.19 11.54
C ARG A 721 15.09 4.49 11.18
N ILE A 722 16.22 5.22 11.17
CA ILE A 722 17.56 4.66 10.93
C ILE A 722 17.92 3.58 11.97
N GLN A 723 17.41 3.68 13.19
CA GLN A 723 17.58 2.66 14.23
C GLN A 723 16.52 1.53 14.16
N ALA A 724 15.70 1.50 13.12
CA ALA A 724 14.51 0.66 12.97
C ALA A 724 13.51 0.82 14.12
N LEU A 725 13.42 2.02 14.69
CA LEU A 725 12.37 2.38 15.64
C LEU A 725 11.25 3.08 14.86
N ARG A 726 10.13 2.36 14.72
CA ARG A 726 8.92 2.85 14.06
C ARG A 726 7.98 3.35 15.16
N CYS A 727 8.00 4.65 15.41
CA CYS A 727 7.25 5.32 16.47
C CYS A 727 6.86 6.74 16.03
N HIS A 728 5.84 7.29 16.69
CA HIS A 728 5.52 8.71 16.57
C HIS A 728 6.25 9.51 17.64
N VAL A 729 6.89 10.58 17.21
CA VAL A 729 7.56 11.54 18.10
C VAL A 729 6.77 12.84 18.04
N ILE A 730 6.32 13.32 19.18
CA ILE A 730 5.49 14.52 19.32
C ILE A 730 6.20 15.48 20.26
N TYR A 731 6.40 16.71 19.80
CA TYR A 731 6.91 17.79 20.62
C TYR A 731 5.70 18.50 21.20
N CYS A 732 5.65 18.54 22.52
CA CYS A 732 4.54 19.06 23.29
C CYS A 732 4.98 20.25 24.14
N GLN A 733 4.03 21.04 24.63
CA GLN A 733 4.30 22.15 25.57
C GLN A 733 5.39 23.10 25.03
N GLN A 734 5.21 23.62 23.81
CA GLN A 734 6.16 24.51 23.13
C GLN A 734 7.56 23.90 22.90
N GLY A 735 7.65 22.56 22.93
CA GLY A 735 8.92 21.83 22.78
C GLY A 735 9.67 21.59 24.08
N ALA A 736 9.07 21.90 25.24
CA ALA A 736 9.63 21.56 26.56
C ALA A 736 9.45 20.07 26.91
N LYS A 737 8.61 19.35 26.18
CA LYS A 737 8.37 17.92 26.36
C LYS A 737 8.37 17.19 25.02
N ILE A 738 8.89 15.97 24.99
CA ILE A 738 8.78 15.05 23.86
C ILE A 738 8.09 13.77 24.32
N ASN A 739 6.97 13.44 23.68
CA ASN A 739 6.30 12.16 23.84
C ASN A 739 6.66 11.25 22.65
N VAL A 740 7.20 10.06 22.94
CA VAL A 740 7.43 9.01 21.94
C VAL A 740 6.43 7.89 22.15
N ILE A 741 5.54 7.71 21.18
CA ILE A 741 4.36 6.83 21.25
C ILE A 741 4.35 5.82 20.10
N PRO A 742 3.52 4.74 20.15
CA PRO A 742 3.35 3.81 19.06
C PRO A 742 3.06 4.49 17.72
N VAL A 743 3.53 3.88 16.62
CA VAL A 743 3.42 4.46 15.27
C VAL A 743 2.01 4.52 14.70
N LEU A 744 1.04 3.92 15.37
CA LEU A 744 -0.39 4.01 15.02
C LEU A 744 -1.18 4.71 16.13
N ALA A 745 -0.51 5.40 17.06
CA ALA A 745 -1.14 6.18 18.11
C ALA A 745 -0.94 7.67 17.83
N SER A 746 -2.01 8.44 18.01
CA SER A 746 -2.02 9.90 18.02
C SER A 746 -3.36 10.38 18.58
N ARG A 747 -3.50 11.68 18.89
CA ARG A 747 -4.79 12.23 19.34
C ARG A 747 -5.88 12.06 18.28
N SER A 748 -5.57 12.31 17.01
CA SER A 748 -6.53 12.13 15.91
C SER A 748 -6.88 10.66 15.68
N GLN A 749 -5.92 9.76 15.84
CA GLN A 749 -6.15 8.33 15.70
C GLN A 749 -7.00 7.75 16.84
N ALA A 750 -6.84 8.28 18.06
CA ALA A 750 -7.70 7.93 19.19
C ALA A 750 -9.17 8.30 18.92
N LEU A 751 -9.45 9.43 18.25
CA LEU A 751 -10.81 9.79 17.83
C LEU A 751 -11.40 8.78 16.82
N ARG A 752 -10.59 8.33 15.86
CA ARG A 752 -11.01 7.27 14.92
C ARG A 752 -11.29 5.96 15.63
N TYR A 753 -10.46 5.59 16.61
CA TYR A 753 -10.70 4.41 17.44
C TYR A 753 -12.00 4.52 18.24
N LEU A 754 -12.28 5.70 18.82
CA LEU A 754 -13.54 5.95 19.52
C LEU A 754 -14.76 5.87 18.61
N HIS A 755 -14.66 6.38 17.37
CA HIS A 755 -15.70 6.20 16.36
C HIS A 755 -16.03 4.72 16.12
N VAL A 756 -14.99 3.90 15.90
CA VAL A 756 -15.14 2.45 15.68
C VAL A 756 -15.69 1.74 16.92
N ARG A 757 -15.24 2.12 18.12
CA ARG A 757 -15.64 1.48 19.37
C ARG A 757 -17.05 1.85 19.83
N TRP A 758 -17.42 3.12 19.71
CA TRP A 758 -18.69 3.65 20.20
C TRP A 758 -19.79 3.65 19.14
N GLY A 759 -19.44 3.49 17.86
CA GLY A 759 -20.38 3.60 16.74
C GLY A 759 -20.92 5.03 16.55
N THR A 760 -20.24 6.04 17.10
CA THR A 760 -20.65 7.44 17.00
C THR A 760 -20.27 8.00 15.64
N GLU A 761 -21.20 8.59 14.89
CA GLU A 761 -20.84 9.24 13.61
C GLU A 761 -19.87 10.41 13.81
N LEU A 762 -18.78 10.45 13.04
CA LEU A 762 -17.75 11.49 13.13
C LEU A 762 -18.31 12.90 12.89
N SER A 763 -19.36 13.04 12.08
CA SER A 763 -20.08 14.31 11.83
C SER A 763 -20.73 14.92 13.07
N ASN A 764 -20.93 14.12 14.12
CA ASN A 764 -21.47 14.56 15.42
C ASN A 764 -20.37 14.93 16.42
N ILE A 765 -19.09 14.82 16.04
CA ILE A 765 -17.96 15.23 16.86
C ILE A 765 -17.60 16.69 16.54
N VAL A 766 -17.39 17.48 17.58
CA VAL A 766 -16.89 18.85 17.49
C VAL A 766 -15.55 18.93 18.21
N VAL A 767 -14.47 19.21 17.48
CA VAL A 767 -13.11 19.29 17.99
C VAL A 767 -12.74 20.75 18.18
N PHE A 768 -12.33 21.12 19.40
CA PHE A 768 -11.79 22.44 19.72
C PHE A 768 -10.26 22.35 19.70
N THR A 769 -9.62 23.18 18.87
CA THR A 769 -8.15 23.24 18.76
C THR A 769 -7.67 24.68 18.89
N GLY A 770 -6.38 24.87 19.18
CA GLY A 770 -5.73 26.17 19.00
C GLY A 770 -5.45 26.48 17.52
N GLU A 771 -5.02 27.70 17.25
CA GLU A 771 -4.49 28.12 15.93
C GLU A 771 -3.20 27.37 15.58
N CYS A 772 -2.41 27.06 16.60
CA CYS A 772 -1.26 26.18 16.55
C CYS A 772 -1.22 25.31 17.82
N GLY A 773 -0.28 24.39 17.92
CA GLY A 773 -0.17 23.48 19.05
C GLY A 773 0.98 22.50 18.92
N ASP A 774 0.83 21.36 19.59
CA ASP A 774 1.78 20.26 19.54
C ASP A 774 1.93 19.75 18.10
N THR A 775 3.01 19.01 17.83
CA THR A 775 3.37 18.69 16.44
C THR A 775 2.43 17.71 15.72
N ASP A 776 1.43 17.16 16.43
CA ASP A 776 0.35 16.33 15.86
C ASP A 776 -0.98 17.10 15.63
N TYR A 777 -1.05 18.40 15.96
CA TYR A 777 -2.30 19.17 15.93
C TYR A 777 -2.97 19.20 14.55
N GLU A 778 -2.18 19.15 13.47
CA GLU A 778 -2.69 19.17 12.09
C GLU A 778 -3.65 18.01 11.82
N GLY A 779 -3.40 16.86 12.46
CA GLY A 779 -4.26 15.68 12.33
C GLY A 779 -5.64 15.86 12.95
N LEU A 780 -5.86 16.90 13.76
CA LEU A 780 -7.13 17.23 14.41
C LEU A 780 -7.94 18.28 13.61
N LEU A 781 -7.35 18.93 12.61
CA LEU A 781 -8.02 20.00 11.86
C LEU A 781 -8.99 19.48 10.80
N GLY A 782 -8.57 18.46 10.04
CA GLY A 782 -9.30 17.90 8.90
C GLY A 782 -9.99 16.57 9.20
N GLY A 783 -11.02 16.23 8.42
CA GLY A 783 -11.81 15.01 8.56
C GLY A 783 -13.31 15.28 8.50
N LEU A 784 -14.11 14.25 8.84
CA LEU A 784 -15.58 14.33 8.86
C LEU A 784 -16.13 15.04 10.10
N HIS A 785 -15.33 15.21 11.16
CA HIS A 785 -15.72 15.97 12.34
C HIS A 785 -15.73 17.46 12.07
N LYS A 786 -16.44 18.20 12.91
CA LYS A 786 -16.43 19.67 12.88
C LYS A 786 -15.31 20.20 13.76
N THR A 787 -14.67 21.29 13.35
CA THR A 787 -13.51 21.86 14.04
C THR A 787 -13.76 23.33 14.36
N VAL A 788 -13.57 23.70 15.63
CA VAL A 788 -13.53 25.10 16.08
C VAL A 788 -12.10 25.46 16.43
N VAL A 789 -11.51 26.35 15.63
CA VAL A 789 -10.13 26.84 15.84
C VAL A 789 -10.18 28.11 16.68
N LEU A 790 -9.59 28.07 17.88
CA LEU A 790 -9.51 29.19 18.81
C LEU A 790 -8.33 30.09 18.44
N LYS A 791 -8.62 31.26 17.87
CA LYS A 791 -7.62 32.21 17.41
C LYS A 791 -6.75 32.73 18.56
N GLY A 792 -5.43 32.84 18.32
CA GLY A 792 -4.45 33.31 19.30
C GLY A 792 -3.96 32.23 20.28
N VAL A 793 -4.63 31.08 20.39
CA VAL A 793 -4.22 29.99 21.27
C VAL A 793 -3.14 29.14 20.62
N GLY A 794 -2.07 28.86 21.38
CA GLY A 794 -0.93 28.05 20.93
C GLY A 794 0.01 28.78 19.96
N SER A 795 -0.17 30.08 19.74
CA SER A 795 0.63 30.91 18.81
C SER A 795 2.14 30.87 19.07
N SER A 796 2.54 30.68 20.33
CA SER A 796 3.94 30.47 20.75
C SER A 796 4.60 29.24 20.11
N SER A 797 3.81 28.22 19.74
CA SER A 797 4.26 26.94 19.18
C SER A 797 4.59 26.99 17.69
N LEU A 798 4.35 28.12 17.00
CA LEU A 798 4.67 28.29 15.56
C LEU A 798 6.12 27.92 15.20
N LYS A 799 7.06 28.12 16.14
CA LYS A 799 8.47 27.75 15.95
C LYS A 799 8.68 26.25 15.75
N LEU A 800 7.85 25.40 16.35
CA LEU A 800 7.93 23.93 16.19
C LEU A 800 7.57 23.49 14.76
N HIS A 801 6.80 24.33 14.06
CA HIS A 801 6.26 24.06 12.73
C HIS A 801 7.04 24.75 11.60
N ALA A 802 8.10 25.50 11.92
CA ALA A 802 8.90 26.22 10.92
C ALA A 802 9.56 25.32 9.87
N ASN A 803 9.75 24.02 10.18
CA ASN A 803 10.43 23.04 9.33
C ASN A 803 9.47 22.01 8.70
N ARG A 804 8.24 22.41 8.38
CA ARG A 804 7.27 21.54 7.68
C ARG A 804 7.82 21.05 6.34
N ASN A 805 7.46 19.81 5.99
CA ASN A 805 7.80 19.21 4.70
C ASN A 805 6.90 19.68 3.55
N TYR A 806 5.68 20.08 3.90
CA TYR A 806 4.64 20.49 2.98
C TYR A 806 3.78 21.59 3.62
N PRO A 807 3.15 22.45 2.81
CA PRO A 807 2.24 23.48 3.32
C PRO A 807 0.96 22.88 3.93
N LEU A 808 0.31 23.60 4.84
CA LEU A 808 -0.90 23.14 5.54
C LEU A 808 -2.08 22.88 4.59
N GLU A 809 -2.09 23.54 3.43
CA GLU A 809 -3.06 23.32 2.35
C GLU A 809 -3.06 21.88 1.81
N ASP A 810 -1.96 21.14 1.99
CA ASP A 810 -1.85 19.74 1.59
C ASP A 810 -2.43 18.78 2.65
N VAL A 811 -2.87 19.30 3.80
CA VAL A 811 -3.47 18.54 4.92
C VAL A 811 -4.95 18.82 5.07
N MET A 812 -5.40 20.03 4.77
CA MET A 812 -6.79 20.45 4.91
C MET A 812 -7.18 21.46 3.83
N PRO A 813 -8.42 21.39 3.28
CA PRO A 813 -8.87 22.35 2.30
C PRO A 813 -9.12 23.72 2.97
N PHE A 814 -8.80 24.82 2.27
CA PHE A 814 -9.04 26.17 2.77
C PHE A 814 -10.53 26.48 2.96
N ASP A 815 -11.38 25.96 2.07
CA ASP A 815 -12.83 26.11 2.11
C ASP A 815 -13.48 24.87 2.74
N ASN A 816 -13.17 24.61 4.01
CA ASN A 816 -13.79 23.49 4.74
C ASN A 816 -15.07 23.95 5.46
N PRO A 817 -16.28 23.49 5.06
CA PRO A 817 -17.53 23.86 5.72
C PRO A 817 -17.62 23.35 7.17
N ASN A 818 -16.83 22.34 7.52
CA ASN A 818 -16.78 21.78 8.87
C ASN A 818 -15.81 22.54 9.78
N LEU A 819 -15.06 23.54 9.30
CA LEU A 819 -14.09 24.28 10.08
C LEU A 819 -14.49 25.75 10.23
N VAL A 820 -14.49 26.24 11.47
CA VAL A 820 -14.77 27.64 11.78
C VAL A 820 -13.68 28.19 12.70
N GLN A 821 -13.15 29.37 12.38
CA GLN A 821 -12.27 30.12 13.28
C GLN A 821 -13.11 31.00 14.22
N ALA A 822 -12.90 30.85 15.52
CA ALA A 822 -13.50 31.72 16.54
C ALA A 822 -12.76 33.06 16.60
N GLY A 823 -13.50 34.16 16.81
CA GLY A 823 -12.94 35.51 16.92
C GLY A 823 -12.00 35.72 18.12
N GLY A 824 -12.07 34.82 19.10
CA GLY A 824 -11.25 34.79 20.30
C GLY A 824 -11.71 33.67 21.25
N CYS A 825 -11.15 33.66 22.47
CA CYS A 825 -11.52 32.73 23.53
C CYS A 825 -12.55 33.34 24.48
N LYS A 826 -13.69 33.79 23.97
CA LYS A 826 -14.82 34.24 24.80
C LYS A 826 -16.04 33.35 24.55
N ALA A 827 -16.88 33.19 25.56
CA ALA A 827 -18.08 32.35 25.49
C ALA A 827 -19.00 32.76 24.32
N LYS A 828 -19.09 34.06 24.02
CA LYS A 828 -19.83 34.59 22.87
C LYS A 828 -19.25 34.11 21.54
N ASP A 829 -17.94 34.18 21.37
CA ASP A 829 -17.26 33.79 20.12
C ASP A 829 -17.41 32.28 19.87
N ILE A 830 -17.27 31.46 20.92
CA ILE A 830 -17.48 30.02 20.85
C ILE A 830 -18.93 29.69 20.48
N LYS A 831 -19.90 30.38 21.09
CA LYS A 831 -21.33 30.20 20.78
C LYS A 831 -21.63 30.51 19.31
N GLU A 832 -21.15 31.64 18.81
CA GLU A 832 -21.31 32.03 17.40
C GLU A 832 -20.67 31.00 16.44
N SER A 833 -19.50 30.44 16.79
CA SER A 833 -18.87 29.39 16.01
C SER A 833 -19.70 28.10 15.97
N LEU A 834 -20.30 27.71 17.10
CA LEU A 834 -21.17 26.53 17.18
C LEU A 834 -22.49 26.72 16.41
N GLU A 835 -23.03 27.95 16.38
CA GLU A 835 -24.21 28.30 15.56
C GLU A 835 -23.89 28.21 14.07
N LYS A 836 -22.73 28.74 13.63
CA LYS A 836 -22.26 28.62 12.24
C LYS A 836 -22.11 27.18 11.78
N LEU A 837 -21.65 26.31 12.70
CA LEU A 837 -21.53 24.87 12.48
C LEU A 837 -22.88 24.12 12.57
N GLY A 838 -23.99 24.80 12.86
CA GLY A 838 -25.32 24.21 13.00
C GLY A 838 -25.46 23.26 14.20
N ILE A 839 -24.64 23.44 15.24
CA ILE A 839 -24.66 22.64 16.47
C ILE A 839 -25.66 23.21 17.48
N LEU A 840 -25.64 24.53 17.67
CA LEU A 840 -26.60 25.27 18.48
C LEU A 840 -27.62 25.97 17.57
N LYS A 841 -28.87 26.09 18.03
CA LYS A 841 -29.86 26.98 17.39
C LYS A 841 -29.67 28.38 17.98
N GLY A 842 -29.49 29.36 17.10
CA GLY A 842 -29.35 30.78 17.46
C GLY A 842 -30.60 31.38 18.09
#